data_AF-A0ABC9T9A1-F1
#
_entry.id   AF-A0ABC9T9A1-F1
#
_cell.length_a   1.000
_cell.length_b   1.000
_cell.length_c   1.000
_cell.angle_alpha   90.00
_cell.angle_beta   90.00
_cell.angle_gamma   90.00
#
_symmetry.space_group_name_H-M   'P 1'
#
loop_
_entity.id
_entity.type
_entity.pdbx_description
1 polymer ?
#
loop_
_entity_poly.entity_id
_entity_poly.type
_entity_poly.pdbx_seq_one_letter_code
_entity_poly.pdbx_strand_id
1 'polypeptide(L)'
;MRAMRRQLWSVLTDKEHKVTLVHSKHHGWLAIGLTAFALGTAGISLATSGQVVHASDQPATSQQSQTNNGRVWTLRPVSQIEAQIKASNSTVYDIQWGDTLSTISEALNHTGFTTSVDRLAAINRIANVNLIYAGAKLSLQGSGDNATVTTQNADGTNQTFNLNPTKPAVASPAQQAEVKYTTVGGAGTTGNSGAGQQVTTPGTGIDQTTKDNEAALKAAAEAKAKAEAEKAAAEKAKAEAEAKLTALLNTENAQTLADLQAKRTTAQAAVDAAKTKVDAAQAKLPAAQTAVAQAQAAFDTANAAVNAKQTAVDQASAQVKTLSAQMTDLQNQLNTLADKSKNNPDSQATIATVKAQLAVAQGKLTSYEGQLADATSALAQAKQAANKATQNLTAANQALTSVDNEAKAAQNDFAQAQTTLKALPTSVASQNSQAAQAVKAQLADLNTKINQLDQKIKTLDTQIATWQDQLTTAQTNVEAAKTNITTAETQAAKVDTTDHQQTLPAVQQTVADAEKTIPTIHVPQDTEKQVTINKDENGQVLIDLTGYKLITAGTPVQTVETLANGDTITTYTTTNIYHKIAHQVVNKTVNVDEAGNVLTSTDGYTKVSSSDESVDTTDPKTGDVTTTVTTTVVWKKNETPTHIVVNKTVNVDEDKNVLTSTDGYTVVSSSKQSVDTTDPKTGNITTTITTTVVWKRTPQRFIINNTVNVDDAGNTLTNTNGYTQVSSSRKSADVTDAQTGNITTTFTTTIVWKKDTKPNTTVINKTVNVDDKGNVLTSTDGYYFISQSSTWQSSTDSTGHTTETTIFTNKYHKPEAKTVYKEVDVDEGGFALADKTGYIQISSTPTSATVLDPNNWDMVTTVTTTNVWRNVAAAGTIIGAIKSVNDAVIELIQDQVTKQDQKVSIEQGQQYTDAELTQAVAKKFNVLVNGEQARTNKTQTVITSDTKAFEMEAPRAVEVMYNFSHTRPINPPATGHEEVSYQKGETYMNRSTENISSSQFFKKDVVGNADKLSTLIANTMFQQYIVGERPENNGGVTGGHYQNIINSGFKNIVIGVYVVDNGDIYTATTAVATGNDGTYNGN
;
A
#
# COMPACT_ATOMS: atom_id res chain seq x y z
N MET A 1 -40.46 29.07 -2.75
CA MET A 1 -39.78 30.14 -3.51
C MET A 1 -38.59 29.47 -4.21
N ARG A 2 -38.40 29.46 -5.54
CA ARG A 2 -38.52 30.50 -6.60
C ARG A 2 -37.58 31.69 -6.39
N ALA A 3 -36.51 31.76 -7.20
CA ALA A 3 -35.67 32.92 -7.55
C ALA A 3 -34.99 33.68 -6.37
N MET A 4 -33.79 34.29 -6.46
CA MET A 4 -32.81 34.63 -7.53
C MET A 4 -31.40 34.31 -6.96
N ARG A 5 -30.29 34.03 -7.67
CA ARG A 5 -29.81 34.11 -9.07
C ARG A 5 -29.61 35.51 -9.68
N ARG A 6 -28.33 35.92 -9.80
CA ARG A 6 -27.79 37.22 -10.27
C ARG A 6 -27.82 38.28 -9.14
N GLN A 7 -26.81 39.14 -8.93
CA GLN A 7 -25.55 39.48 -9.62
C GLN A 7 -24.36 39.49 -8.60
N LEU A 8 -23.06 39.54 -8.92
CA LEU A 8 -22.36 39.71 -10.21
C LEU A 8 -21.06 38.85 -10.36
N TRP A 9 -19.86 39.47 -10.31
CA TRP A 9 -18.50 39.04 -10.65
C TRP A 9 -17.51 39.73 -9.69
N SER A 10 -16.28 39.26 -9.43
CA SER A 10 -15.47 38.12 -9.96
C SER A 10 -14.43 37.74 -8.87
N VAL A 11 -13.35 36.95 -9.00
CA VAL A 11 -12.54 36.32 -10.09
C VAL A 11 -11.79 35.11 -9.42
N LEU A 12 -11.10 34.11 -10.01
CA LEU A 12 -10.46 33.87 -11.31
C LEU A 12 -10.49 32.35 -11.68
N THR A 13 -9.49 31.89 -12.46
CA THR A 13 -9.03 30.54 -12.84
C THR A 13 -8.63 29.59 -11.68
N ASP A 14 -8.57 28.25 -11.83
CA ASP A 14 -8.87 27.37 -12.98
C ASP A 14 -9.34 25.94 -12.56
N LYS A 15 -9.88 25.19 -13.53
CA LYS A 15 -10.05 23.72 -13.64
C LYS A 15 -9.91 22.83 -12.38
N GLU A 16 -11.06 22.33 -11.91
CA GLU A 16 -11.27 20.88 -11.76
C GLU A 16 -12.66 20.51 -12.31
N HIS A 17 -12.81 19.30 -12.85
CA HIS A 17 -14.11 18.65 -13.07
C HIS A 17 -14.00 17.17 -12.68
N LYS A 18 -14.38 16.87 -11.43
CA LYS A 18 -14.57 15.49 -10.96
C LYS A 18 -15.92 14.98 -11.45
N VAL A 19 -15.97 13.75 -11.96
CA VAL A 19 -17.22 12.99 -12.17
C VAL A 19 -17.10 11.69 -11.40
N THR A 20 -17.87 11.56 -10.32
CA THR A 20 -18.04 10.32 -9.55
C THR A 20 -19.19 9.49 -10.12
N LEU A 21 -19.06 8.17 -10.12
CA LEU A 21 -20.17 7.23 -10.32
C LEU A 21 -20.30 6.26 -9.13
N VAL A 22 -21.46 5.62 -9.02
CA VAL A 22 -22.10 5.35 -7.73
C VAL A 22 -22.83 3.99 -7.75
N HIS A 23 -22.38 3.04 -6.91
CA HIS A 23 -23.14 1.85 -6.42
C HIS A 23 -23.58 0.79 -7.48
N SER A 24 -24.02 -0.44 -7.18
CA SER A 24 -24.02 -1.28 -5.95
C SER A 24 -24.26 -2.77 -6.31
N LYS A 25 -23.69 -3.70 -5.51
CA LYS A 25 -24.12 -5.10 -5.19
C LYS A 25 -24.75 -5.99 -6.29
N HIS A 26 -24.29 -7.24 -6.39
CA HIS A 26 -24.95 -8.40 -5.75
C HIS A 26 -24.05 -9.66 -5.79
N HIS A 27 -24.44 -10.72 -5.07
CA HIS A 27 -23.61 -11.91 -4.81
C HIS A 27 -23.91 -13.08 -5.75
N GLY A 28 -22.91 -13.95 -5.96
CA GLY A 28 -23.04 -15.31 -6.50
C GLY A 28 -21.98 -16.22 -5.88
N TRP A 29 -22.36 -17.43 -5.46
CA TRP A 29 -21.52 -18.43 -4.78
C TRP A 29 -21.87 -19.83 -5.34
N LEU A 30 -21.13 -20.85 -4.88
CA LEU A 30 -21.15 -22.29 -5.27
C LEU A 30 -20.37 -22.68 -6.55
N ALA A 31 -19.76 -23.87 -6.64
CA ALA A 31 -19.33 -24.82 -5.59
C ALA A 31 -18.44 -25.99 -6.12
N ILE A 32 -17.73 -26.64 -5.19
CA ILE A 32 -17.29 -28.07 -5.17
C ILE A 32 -16.23 -28.52 -6.21
N GLY A 33 -15.22 -29.26 -5.73
CA GLY A 33 -14.18 -29.89 -6.56
C GLY A 33 -13.10 -30.71 -5.83
N LEU A 34 -13.41 -31.33 -4.68
CA LEU A 34 -12.43 -32.13 -3.92
C LEU A 34 -12.20 -33.52 -4.54
N THR A 35 -10.94 -33.90 -4.72
CA THR A 35 -10.42 -35.29 -4.67
C THR A 35 -8.97 -35.27 -4.18
N ALA A 36 -8.41 -36.40 -3.75
CA ALA A 36 -7.31 -36.40 -2.78
C ALA A 36 -6.22 -37.46 -3.01
N PHE A 37 -5.06 -37.24 -2.34
CA PHE A 37 -3.98 -38.18 -2.01
C PHE A 37 -3.30 -38.99 -3.13
N ALA A 38 -2.00 -38.70 -3.33
CA ALA A 38 -0.95 -39.71 -3.49
C ALA A 38 0.43 -39.16 -3.06
N LEU A 39 1.27 -40.01 -2.46
CA LEU A 39 2.69 -39.75 -2.20
C LEU A 39 3.52 -40.49 -3.27
N GLY A 40 4.59 -39.90 -3.80
CA GLY A 40 5.42 -40.56 -4.82
C GLY A 40 6.73 -39.84 -5.14
N THR A 41 7.84 -40.59 -5.13
CA THR A 41 9.22 -40.10 -5.26
C THR A 41 9.74 -40.05 -6.71
N ALA A 42 10.58 -39.04 -7.01
CA ALA A 42 11.68 -39.02 -8.01
C ALA A 42 11.34 -39.13 -9.52
N GLY A 43 12.23 -38.59 -10.38
CA GLY A 43 12.27 -38.92 -11.83
C GLY A 43 12.66 -37.79 -12.78
N ILE A 44 13.89 -37.83 -13.29
CA ILE A 44 14.51 -36.93 -14.30
C ILE A 44 13.86 -37.05 -15.70
N SER A 45 13.77 -35.94 -16.47
CA SER A 45 13.80 -35.79 -17.97
C SER A 45 12.72 -34.80 -18.48
N LEU A 46 12.94 -33.79 -19.34
CA LEU A 46 13.64 -33.57 -20.63
C LEU A 46 12.75 -33.72 -21.90
N ALA A 47 12.81 -32.68 -22.76
CA ALA A 47 12.60 -32.65 -24.23
C ALA A 47 11.22 -32.29 -24.88
N THR A 48 11.23 -31.17 -25.62
CA THR A 48 10.81 -30.97 -27.06
C THR A 48 9.34 -30.91 -27.56
N SER A 49 8.92 -29.67 -27.89
CA SER A 49 8.47 -29.14 -29.22
C SER A 49 7.15 -29.54 -29.94
N GLY A 50 6.44 -28.51 -30.48
CA GLY A 50 5.54 -28.55 -31.66
C GLY A 50 4.03 -28.76 -31.38
N GLN A 51 3.07 -28.35 -32.23
CA GLN A 51 3.11 -27.50 -33.45
C GLN A 51 1.66 -27.15 -33.95
N VAL A 52 1.33 -25.86 -34.23
CA VAL A 52 0.20 -25.30 -35.09
C VAL A 52 -1.25 -25.87 -34.94
N VAL A 53 -2.37 -25.39 -35.56
CA VAL A 53 -2.69 -24.46 -36.69
C VAL A 53 -3.97 -23.60 -36.40
N HIS A 54 -4.58 -22.94 -37.40
CA HIS A 54 -5.59 -21.86 -37.27
C HIS A 54 -7.04 -22.18 -37.72
N ALA A 55 -8.01 -21.46 -37.13
CA ALA A 55 -9.21 -20.81 -37.72
C ALA A 55 -10.35 -21.62 -38.42
N SER A 56 -11.45 -20.88 -38.77
CA SER A 56 -12.78 -21.30 -39.29
C SER A 56 -13.72 -22.01 -38.26
N ASP A 57 -15.03 -21.77 -38.19
CA ASP A 57 -15.95 -20.95 -39.02
C ASP A 57 -17.16 -20.33 -38.25
N GLN A 58 -17.91 -19.43 -38.92
CA GLN A 58 -19.14 -18.69 -38.50
C GLN A 58 -20.45 -19.56 -38.60
N PRO A 59 -21.69 -19.16 -38.15
CA PRO A 59 -22.28 -17.78 -38.18
C PRO A 59 -23.38 -17.37 -37.14
N ALA A 60 -23.86 -16.11 -37.26
CA ALA A 60 -25.24 -15.54 -37.15
C ALA A 60 -26.33 -16.10 -36.18
N THR A 61 -27.29 -15.35 -35.60
CA THR A 61 -27.65 -13.89 -35.55
C THR A 61 -28.74 -13.64 -34.50
N SER A 62 -28.74 -12.50 -33.80
CA SER A 62 -29.96 -11.75 -33.39
C SER A 62 -29.62 -10.35 -32.86
N GLN A 63 -30.46 -9.34 -33.11
CA GLN A 63 -30.20 -7.93 -32.77
C GLN A 63 -30.70 -7.53 -31.36
N GLN A 64 -29.90 -6.76 -30.62
CA GLN A 64 -30.40 -5.86 -29.56
C GLN A 64 -29.44 -4.68 -29.33
N SER A 65 -29.95 -3.60 -28.72
CA SER A 65 -29.29 -2.28 -28.67
C SER A 65 -27.99 -2.27 -27.86
N GLN A 66 -26.89 -1.80 -28.45
CA GLN A 66 -25.58 -1.75 -27.79
C GLN A 66 -25.35 -0.42 -27.06
N THR A 67 -25.57 -0.40 -25.75
CA THR A 67 -24.87 0.52 -24.84
C THR A 67 -23.39 0.13 -24.81
N ASN A 68 -22.48 1.03 -25.19
CA ASN A 68 -21.06 0.69 -25.38
C ASN A 68 -20.32 0.41 -24.06
N ASN A 69 -20.00 -0.86 -23.82
CA ASN A 69 -19.23 -1.33 -22.67
C ASN A 69 -17.78 -0.79 -22.68
N GLY A 70 -17.39 -0.02 -21.66
CA GLY A 70 -16.05 0.01 -21.04
C GLY A 70 -14.79 0.17 -21.92
N ARG A 71 -14.91 0.52 -23.21
CA ARG A 71 -13.81 0.40 -24.17
C ARG A 71 -12.85 1.58 -24.05
N VAL A 72 -11.66 1.34 -23.49
CA VAL A 72 -10.55 2.31 -23.51
C VAL A 72 -10.28 2.73 -24.96
N TRP A 73 -10.21 4.04 -25.20
CA TRP A 73 -9.90 4.56 -26.53
C TRP A 73 -8.47 4.17 -26.91
N THR A 74 -8.32 3.54 -28.07
CA THR A 74 -7.04 3.09 -28.63
C THR A 74 -6.98 3.55 -30.08
N LEU A 75 -5.85 4.16 -30.46
CA LEU A 75 -5.66 4.65 -31.82
C LEU A 75 -5.59 3.47 -32.79
N ARG A 76 -6.42 3.49 -33.83
CA ARG A 76 -6.42 2.47 -34.88
C ARG A 76 -5.24 2.72 -35.83
N PRO A 77 -4.42 1.70 -36.16
CA PRO A 77 -3.29 1.89 -37.07
C PRO A 77 -3.75 2.10 -38.51
N VAL A 78 -3.04 2.97 -39.23
CA VAL A 78 -3.28 3.35 -40.64
C VAL A 78 -3.46 2.13 -41.54
N SER A 79 -2.66 1.08 -41.34
CA SER A 79 -2.74 -0.17 -42.11
C SER A 79 -4.09 -0.91 -42.00
N GLN A 80 -4.81 -0.81 -40.89
CA GLN A 80 -6.16 -1.37 -40.75
C GLN A 80 -7.23 -0.51 -41.42
N ILE A 81 -7.00 0.80 -41.52
CA ILE A 81 -7.85 1.74 -42.25
C ILE A 81 -7.67 1.50 -43.75
N GLU A 82 -6.42 1.43 -44.22
CA GLU A 82 -6.07 1.03 -45.60
C GLU A 82 -6.67 -0.32 -45.98
N ALA A 83 -6.58 -1.34 -45.12
CA ALA A 83 -7.12 -2.67 -45.40
C ALA A 83 -8.65 -2.63 -45.62
N GLN A 84 -9.37 -1.79 -44.86
CA GLN A 84 -10.81 -1.60 -45.01
C GLN A 84 -11.16 -0.82 -46.28
N ILE A 85 -10.38 0.19 -46.66
CA ILE A 85 -10.53 0.92 -47.94
C ILE A 85 -10.25 -0.03 -49.13
N LYS A 86 -9.17 -0.80 -49.07
CA LYS A 86 -8.81 -1.80 -50.09
C LYS A 86 -9.89 -2.89 -50.22
N ALA A 87 -10.46 -3.35 -49.09
CA ALA A 87 -11.54 -4.33 -49.07
C ALA A 87 -12.89 -3.83 -49.65
N SER A 88 -13.10 -2.52 -49.75
CA SER A 88 -14.27 -1.93 -50.44
C SER A 88 -13.99 -1.51 -51.89
N ASN A 89 -12.92 -2.04 -52.48
CA ASN A 89 -12.38 -1.62 -53.78
C ASN A 89 -12.16 -0.10 -53.88
N SER A 90 -11.76 0.52 -52.76
CA SER A 90 -11.58 1.97 -52.60
C SER A 90 -12.85 2.82 -52.83
N THR A 91 -14.05 2.27 -52.67
CA THR A 91 -15.32 3.00 -52.90
C THR A 91 -16.03 3.50 -51.63
N VAL A 92 -15.85 2.84 -50.47
CA VAL A 92 -16.56 3.20 -49.23
C VAL A 92 -15.67 2.97 -48.01
N TYR A 93 -15.67 3.91 -47.06
CA TYR A 93 -15.06 3.73 -45.75
C TYR A 93 -16.04 4.04 -44.62
N ASP A 94 -16.13 3.13 -43.65
CA ASP A 94 -16.99 3.27 -42.46
C ASP A 94 -16.10 3.61 -41.25
N ILE A 95 -16.23 4.83 -40.72
CA ILE A 95 -15.41 5.35 -39.62
C ILE A 95 -15.63 4.51 -38.35
N GLN A 96 -14.55 4.00 -37.76
CA GLN A 96 -14.57 3.13 -36.58
C GLN A 96 -14.15 3.85 -35.30
N TRP A 97 -14.44 3.22 -34.17
CA TRP A 97 -13.98 3.69 -32.86
C TRP A 97 -12.46 3.46 -32.73
N GLY A 98 -11.70 4.56 -32.72
CA GLY A 98 -10.23 4.57 -32.70
C GLY A 98 -9.60 5.30 -33.88
N ASP A 99 -10.39 5.65 -34.91
CA ASP A 99 -9.91 6.45 -36.05
C ASP A 99 -9.65 7.93 -35.67
N THR A 100 -8.85 8.64 -36.48
CA THR A 100 -8.66 10.09 -36.42
C THR A 100 -8.65 10.70 -37.83
N LEU A 101 -8.89 12.01 -37.98
CA LEU A 101 -8.76 12.67 -39.30
C LEU A 101 -7.35 12.54 -39.89
N SER A 102 -6.30 12.50 -39.07
CA SER A 102 -4.92 12.25 -39.51
C SER A 102 -4.74 10.85 -40.09
N THR A 103 -5.11 9.81 -39.34
CA THR A 103 -4.95 8.41 -39.78
C THR A 103 -5.85 8.05 -40.98
N ILE A 104 -7.04 8.66 -41.09
CA ILE A 104 -7.89 8.57 -42.28
C ILE A 104 -7.25 9.29 -43.48
N SER A 105 -6.74 10.51 -43.31
CA SER A 105 -6.06 11.25 -44.39
C SER A 105 -4.81 10.53 -44.90
N GLU A 106 -4.05 9.91 -44.00
CA GLU A 106 -2.84 9.15 -44.31
C GLU A 106 -3.18 7.86 -45.08
N ALA A 107 -4.16 7.08 -44.60
CA ALA A 107 -4.62 5.87 -45.29
C ALA A 107 -5.21 6.16 -46.68
N LEU A 108 -5.91 7.28 -46.85
CA LEU A 108 -6.40 7.74 -48.17
C LEU A 108 -5.23 8.07 -49.10
N ASN A 109 -4.21 8.80 -48.62
CA ASN A 109 -3.01 9.09 -49.40
C ASN A 109 -2.20 7.83 -49.77
N HIS A 110 -2.19 6.81 -48.90
CA HIS A 110 -1.57 5.50 -49.20
C HIS A 110 -2.41 4.61 -50.13
N THR A 111 -3.71 4.89 -50.31
CA THR A 111 -4.61 4.13 -51.20
C THR A 111 -4.81 4.79 -52.57
N GLY A 112 -4.01 5.80 -52.92
CA GLY A 112 -4.01 6.43 -54.25
C GLY A 112 -4.96 7.62 -54.40
N PHE A 113 -5.40 8.20 -53.29
CA PHE A 113 -6.09 9.50 -53.25
C PHE A 113 -5.09 10.63 -52.94
N THR A 114 -5.47 11.87 -53.19
CA THR A 114 -4.72 13.06 -52.77
C THR A 114 -5.61 13.89 -51.85
N THR A 115 -5.32 13.96 -50.54
CA THR A 115 -6.13 14.70 -49.55
C THR A 115 -5.30 15.18 -48.35
N SER A 116 -5.88 16.00 -47.48
CA SER A 116 -5.27 16.46 -46.22
C SER A 116 -6.30 16.56 -45.09
N VAL A 117 -5.84 16.61 -43.84
CA VAL A 117 -6.69 16.79 -42.64
C VAL A 117 -7.59 18.02 -42.77
N ASP A 118 -7.02 19.17 -43.15
CA ASP A 118 -7.77 20.42 -43.33
C ASP A 118 -8.77 20.31 -44.48
N ARG A 119 -8.44 19.57 -45.56
CA ARG A 119 -9.35 19.37 -46.69
C ARG A 119 -10.52 18.45 -46.31
N LEU A 120 -10.28 17.37 -45.56
CA LEU A 120 -11.34 16.52 -44.99
C LEU A 120 -12.23 17.30 -44.01
N ALA A 121 -11.66 18.15 -43.15
CA ALA A 121 -12.40 18.99 -42.24
C ALA A 121 -13.25 20.05 -42.96
N ALA A 122 -12.68 20.72 -43.97
CA ALA A 122 -13.37 21.74 -44.76
C ALA A 122 -14.54 21.17 -45.58
N ILE A 123 -14.35 20.02 -46.24
CA ILE A 123 -15.41 19.32 -46.99
C ILE A 123 -16.60 18.98 -46.08
N ASN A 124 -16.32 18.46 -44.88
CA ASN A 124 -17.35 18.02 -43.93
C ASN A 124 -17.81 19.12 -42.95
N ARG A 125 -17.36 20.37 -43.13
CA ARG A 125 -17.65 21.54 -42.27
C ARG A 125 -17.40 21.28 -40.78
N ILE A 126 -16.36 20.51 -40.46
CA ILE A 126 -16.04 20.08 -39.08
C ILE A 126 -15.47 21.27 -38.29
N ALA A 127 -16.28 21.86 -37.42
CA ALA A 127 -15.91 23.03 -36.61
C ALA A 127 -14.86 22.75 -35.51
N ASN A 128 -14.61 21.48 -35.18
CA ASN A 128 -13.54 21.06 -34.27
C ASN A 128 -12.83 19.83 -34.86
N VAL A 129 -11.64 20.05 -35.45
CA VAL A 129 -10.84 19.00 -36.12
C VAL A 129 -10.45 17.83 -35.22
N ASN A 130 -10.56 17.97 -33.90
CA ASN A 130 -10.26 16.92 -32.92
C ASN A 130 -11.47 16.04 -32.56
N LEU A 131 -12.63 16.20 -33.22
CA LEU A 131 -13.85 15.44 -32.94
C LEU A 131 -14.48 14.88 -34.22
N ILE A 132 -14.53 13.54 -34.31
CA ILE A 132 -15.26 12.80 -35.33
C ILE A 132 -16.14 11.72 -34.68
N TYR A 133 -17.19 11.28 -35.37
CA TYR A 133 -18.15 10.29 -34.87
C TYR A 133 -18.01 8.96 -35.62
N ALA A 134 -17.79 7.87 -34.87
CA ALA A 134 -17.79 6.52 -35.42
C ALA A 134 -19.19 6.11 -35.92
N GLY A 135 -19.25 5.30 -36.96
CA GLY A 135 -20.47 4.90 -37.68
C GLY A 135 -20.82 5.78 -38.88
N ALA A 136 -20.14 6.92 -39.08
CA ALA A 136 -20.27 7.72 -40.29
C ALA A 136 -19.60 7.04 -41.51
N LYS A 137 -20.11 7.31 -42.71
CA LYS A 137 -19.64 6.71 -43.97
C LYS A 137 -19.07 7.76 -44.92
N LEU A 138 -17.94 7.44 -45.54
CA LEU A 138 -17.28 8.21 -46.60
C LEU A 138 -17.40 7.43 -47.92
N SER A 139 -18.13 7.97 -48.91
CA SER A 139 -18.25 7.37 -50.24
C SER A 139 -17.25 8.03 -51.19
N LEU A 140 -16.29 7.25 -51.69
CA LEU A 140 -15.14 7.66 -52.49
C LEU A 140 -15.41 7.31 -53.97
N GLN A 141 -15.14 8.25 -54.88
CA GLN A 141 -15.32 8.05 -56.33
C GLN A 141 -14.14 8.63 -57.12
N GLY A 142 -13.74 7.94 -58.20
CA GLY A 142 -12.55 8.31 -58.98
C GLY A 142 -11.24 7.90 -58.31
N SER A 143 -10.11 8.27 -58.93
CA SER A 143 -8.75 7.91 -58.48
C SER A 143 -7.77 9.06 -58.74
N GLY A 144 -6.70 9.14 -57.94
CA GLY A 144 -5.69 10.19 -58.02
C GLY A 144 -6.27 11.60 -57.84
N ASP A 145 -5.68 12.57 -58.54
CA ASP A 145 -5.99 14.00 -58.38
C ASP A 145 -7.41 14.43 -58.80
N ASN A 146 -8.20 13.54 -59.40
CA ASN A 146 -9.59 13.80 -59.78
C ASN A 146 -10.61 13.10 -58.86
N ALA A 147 -10.15 12.45 -57.79
CA ALA A 147 -11.05 11.77 -56.87
C ALA A 147 -11.95 12.75 -56.10
N THR A 148 -13.19 12.31 -55.87
CA THR A 148 -14.24 13.05 -55.18
C THR A 148 -14.83 12.22 -54.05
N VAL A 149 -15.44 12.92 -53.09
CA VAL A 149 -16.25 12.32 -52.02
C VAL A 149 -17.67 12.86 -52.13
N THR A 150 -18.65 11.95 -52.07
CA THR A 150 -20.07 12.32 -52.07
C THR A 150 -20.64 12.17 -50.66
N THR A 151 -21.25 13.23 -50.14
CA THR A 151 -21.96 13.23 -48.86
C THR A 151 -23.45 13.52 -49.08
N GLN A 152 -24.29 13.00 -48.18
CA GLN A 152 -25.73 13.24 -48.20
C GLN A 152 -26.09 14.21 -47.06
N ASN A 153 -26.78 15.30 -47.42
CA ASN A 153 -27.26 16.31 -46.47
C ASN A 153 -28.43 15.77 -45.63
N ALA A 154 -28.76 16.48 -44.54
CA ALA A 154 -29.89 16.16 -43.67
C ALA A 154 -31.28 16.27 -44.33
N ASP A 155 -31.37 16.82 -45.55
CA ASP A 155 -32.56 16.88 -46.40
C ASP A 155 -32.62 15.73 -47.44
N GLY A 156 -31.62 14.84 -47.46
CA GLY A 156 -31.49 13.74 -48.41
C GLY A 156 -30.80 14.10 -49.74
N THR A 157 -30.40 15.35 -49.96
CA THR A 157 -29.68 15.75 -51.18
C THR A 157 -28.20 15.35 -51.16
N ASN A 158 -27.67 14.93 -52.31
CA ASN A 158 -26.26 14.57 -52.43
C ASN A 158 -25.40 15.76 -52.90
N GLN A 159 -24.23 15.93 -52.30
CA GLN A 159 -23.21 16.91 -52.66
C GLN A 159 -21.89 16.17 -52.95
N THR A 160 -21.18 16.56 -54.01
CA THR A 160 -19.91 15.92 -54.41
C THR A 160 -18.78 16.93 -54.37
N PHE A 161 -17.73 16.62 -53.60
CA PHE A 161 -16.60 17.50 -53.34
C PHE A 161 -15.29 16.88 -53.83
N ASN A 162 -14.36 17.71 -54.34
CA ASN A 162 -13.05 17.22 -54.79
C ASN A 162 -12.10 17.01 -53.59
N LEU A 163 -11.42 15.87 -53.53
CA LEU A 163 -10.51 15.52 -52.43
C LEU A 163 -9.15 16.25 -52.50
N ASN A 164 -8.65 16.57 -53.70
CA ASN A 164 -7.35 17.23 -53.85
C ASN A 164 -7.43 18.71 -53.41
N PRO A 165 -6.59 19.17 -52.46
CA PRO A 165 -6.64 20.53 -51.95
C PRO A 165 -6.34 21.63 -52.99
N THR A 166 -5.64 21.32 -54.08
CA THR A 166 -5.31 22.28 -55.16
C THR A 166 -6.49 22.64 -56.07
N LYS A 167 -7.60 21.89 -56.00
CA LYS A 167 -8.79 22.09 -56.83
C LYS A 167 -9.92 22.74 -56.02
N PRO A 168 -10.80 23.55 -56.65
CA PRO A 168 -11.95 24.13 -55.95
C PRO A 168 -12.85 23.03 -55.36
N ALA A 169 -13.53 23.35 -54.25
CA ALA A 169 -14.20 22.34 -53.44
C ALA A 169 -15.40 21.66 -54.13
N VAL A 170 -16.01 22.31 -55.12
CA VAL A 170 -17.25 21.86 -55.79
C VAL A 170 -16.98 21.60 -57.27
N ALA A 171 -17.47 20.47 -57.79
CA ALA A 171 -17.50 20.18 -59.22
C ALA A 171 -18.94 20.17 -59.73
N SER A 172 -19.26 21.05 -60.69
CA SER A 172 -20.52 21.01 -61.42
C SER A 172 -20.42 20.06 -62.63
N PRO A 173 -21.51 19.37 -63.04
CA PRO A 173 -21.48 18.50 -64.22
C PRO A 173 -21.29 19.26 -65.55
N ALA A 174 -20.90 18.51 -66.58
CA ALA A 174 -20.85 18.88 -67.99
C ALA A 174 -19.86 19.98 -68.41
N GLN A 175 -18.61 19.57 -68.67
CA GLN A 175 -18.00 19.99 -69.93
C GLN A 175 -18.69 19.25 -71.07
N GLN A 176 -19.23 19.98 -72.06
CA GLN A 176 -19.68 19.41 -73.32
C GLN A 176 -19.34 20.37 -74.47
N ALA A 177 -18.99 19.82 -75.63
CA ALA A 177 -18.55 20.53 -76.83
C ALA A 177 -19.60 21.55 -77.30
N GLU A 178 -19.26 22.82 -77.54
CA GLU A 178 -18.53 23.38 -78.70
C GLU A 178 -19.45 23.69 -79.90
N VAL A 179 -19.44 24.96 -80.36
CA VAL A 179 -19.34 25.44 -81.76
C VAL A 179 -19.69 26.94 -81.79
N LYS A 180 -19.02 27.70 -82.66
CA LYS A 180 -19.16 29.17 -82.83
C LYS A 180 -20.31 29.51 -83.78
N TYR A 181 -20.94 30.68 -83.62
CA TYR A 181 -20.68 31.87 -84.46
C TYR A 181 -21.68 33.03 -84.26
N THR A 182 -21.14 34.26 -84.16
CA THR A 182 -21.73 35.58 -84.53
C THR A 182 -23.00 36.12 -83.81
N THR A 183 -23.27 37.43 -83.72
CA THR A 183 -22.46 38.69 -83.75
C THR A 183 -23.34 39.89 -83.34
N VAL A 184 -22.82 40.79 -82.47
CA VAL A 184 -23.26 42.19 -82.19
C VAL A 184 -24.72 42.52 -81.79
N GLY A 185 -24.84 43.20 -80.65
CA GLY A 185 -25.93 44.11 -80.28
C GLY A 185 -25.87 44.45 -78.78
N GLY A 186 -25.98 45.71 -78.31
CA GLY A 186 -26.05 46.98 -79.03
C GLY A 186 -26.73 48.05 -78.15
N ALA A 187 -26.03 49.17 -77.89
CA ALA A 187 -26.42 50.28 -76.98
C ALA A 187 -26.56 49.93 -75.48
N GLY A 188 -26.25 50.84 -74.54
CA GLY A 188 -25.57 52.13 -74.71
C GLY A 188 -25.74 53.09 -73.52
N THR A 189 -24.77 53.98 -73.31
CA THR A 189 -24.88 55.15 -72.42
C THR A 189 -24.20 56.37 -73.04
N THR A 190 -24.66 57.57 -72.68
CA THR A 190 -24.35 58.85 -73.34
C THR A 190 -23.90 59.93 -72.36
N GLY A 191 -23.07 60.88 -72.82
CA GLY A 191 -22.65 62.08 -72.05
C GLY A 191 -21.15 62.03 -71.72
N ASN A 192 -20.24 62.66 -72.46
CA ASN A 192 -20.10 64.06 -72.92
C ASN A 192 -19.47 65.02 -71.90
N SER A 193 -18.15 65.17 -72.02
CA SER A 193 -17.38 66.43 -72.05
C SER A 193 -17.55 67.49 -70.93
N GLY A 194 -16.43 67.75 -70.24
CA GLY A 194 -16.12 69.04 -69.63
C GLY A 194 -14.67 69.41 -69.98
N ALA A 195 -14.45 70.52 -70.70
CA ALA A 195 -13.16 70.81 -71.34
C ALA A 195 -12.41 72.00 -70.71
N GLY A 196 -11.07 71.97 -70.82
CA GLY A 196 -10.17 73.07 -70.49
C GLY A 196 -8.95 73.05 -71.43
N GLN A 197 -8.75 74.14 -72.17
CA GLN A 197 -7.71 74.30 -73.20
C GLN A 197 -6.28 74.18 -72.62
N GLN A 198 -5.25 73.77 -73.37
CA GLN A 198 -4.62 74.60 -74.41
C GLN A 198 -3.88 73.78 -75.50
N VAL A 199 -3.69 74.38 -76.69
CA VAL A 199 -3.15 73.75 -77.90
C VAL A 199 -1.72 74.20 -78.20
N THR A 200 -0.86 73.25 -78.57
CA THR A 200 0.31 73.44 -79.44
C THR A 200 0.42 72.27 -80.44
N THR A 201 1.22 72.43 -81.49
CA THR A 201 1.18 71.64 -82.73
C THR A 201 1.84 70.26 -82.67
N PRO A 202 1.37 69.28 -83.49
CA PRO A 202 1.90 67.92 -83.52
C PRO A 202 3.15 67.76 -84.38
N GLY A 203 4.13 67.01 -83.87
CA GLY A 203 5.33 66.52 -84.55
C GLY A 203 6.12 65.62 -83.58
N THR A 204 6.75 64.56 -84.09
CA THR A 204 7.60 63.56 -83.37
C THR A 204 7.00 62.75 -82.19
N GLY A 205 5.88 63.16 -81.57
CA GLY A 205 5.48 62.64 -80.25
C GLY A 205 5.16 61.14 -80.11
N ILE A 206 4.54 60.49 -81.12
CA ILE A 206 4.02 59.10 -80.95
C ILE A 206 5.14 58.05 -80.89
N ASP A 207 6.22 58.26 -81.64
CA ASP A 207 7.39 57.38 -81.68
C ASP A 207 8.15 57.39 -80.35
N GLN A 208 8.29 58.56 -79.72
CA GLN A 208 8.95 58.71 -78.42
C GLN A 208 8.18 58.01 -77.29
N THR A 209 6.87 58.26 -77.15
CA THR A 209 6.05 57.62 -76.10
C THR A 209 6.04 56.10 -76.20
N THR A 210 6.09 55.56 -77.43
CA THR A 210 6.18 54.10 -77.64
C THR A 210 7.52 53.56 -77.12
N LYS A 211 8.63 54.21 -77.47
CA LYS A 211 9.99 53.85 -77.00
C LYS A 211 10.17 54.02 -75.49
N ASP A 212 9.57 55.06 -74.89
CA ASP A 212 9.60 55.29 -73.45
C ASP A 212 8.85 54.17 -72.70
N ASN A 213 7.69 53.74 -73.22
CA ASN A 213 6.92 52.63 -72.65
C ASN A 213 7.66 51.29 -72.79
N GLU A 214 8.32 51.01 -73.93
CA GLU A 214 9.15 49.82 -74.13
C GLU A 214 10.37 49.80 -73.20
N ALA A 215 11.03 50.94 -73.02
CA ALA A 215 12.16 51.08 -72.09
C ALA A 215 11.72 50.89 -70.63
N ALA A 216 10.57 51.44 -70.24
CA ALA A 216 9.99 51.26 -68.91
C ALA A 216 9.56 49.80 -68.66
N LEU A 217 8.94 49.14 -69.64
CA LEU A 217 8.58 47.72 -69.59
C LEU A 217 9.82 46.83 -69.43
N LYS A 218 10.89 47.09 -70.19
CA LYS A 218 12.18 46.38 -70.06
C LYS A 218 12.80 46.59 -68.67
N ALA A 219 12.87 47.82 -68.19
CA ALA A 219 13.42 48.13 -66.86
C ALA A 219 12.61 47.48 -65.73
N ALA A 220 11.28 47.42 -65.85
CA ALA A 220 10.42 46.73 -64.89
C ALA A 220 10.63 45.20 -64.92
N ALA A 221 10.80 44.60 -66.11
CA ALA A 221 11.11 43.19 -66.26
C ALA A 221 12.49 42.81 -65.68
N GLU A 222 13.52 43.63 -65.92
CA GLU A 222 14.86 43.45 -65.33
C GLU A 222 14.83 43.60 -63.80
N ALA A 223 14.07 44.57 -63.28
CA ALA A 223 13.86 44.76 -61.85
C ALA A 223 13.08 43.60 -61.20
N LYS A 224 12.12 43.00 -61.93
CA LYS A 224 11.38 41.81 -61.51
C LYS A 224 12.29 40.58 -61.45
N ALA A 225 12.99 40.27 -62.54
CA ALA A 225 13.91 39.13 -62.60
C ALA A 225 14.99 39.19 -61.50
N LYS A 226 15.49 40.40 -61.18
CA LYS A 226 16.37 40.62 -60.04
C LYS A 226 15.70 40.35 -58.68
N ALA A 227 14.45 40.78 -58.49
CA ALA A 227 13.71 40.51 -57.25
C ALA A 227 13.37 39.02 -57.08
N GLU A 228 13.08 38.32 -58.17
CA GLU A 228 12.85 36.85 -58.18
C GLU A 228 14.15 36.09 -57.86
N ALA A 229 15.29 36.50 -58.42
CA ALA A 229 16.60 35.95 -58.05
C ALA A 229 16.98 36.23 -56.58
N GLU A 230 16.72 37.45 -56.09
CA GLU A 230 16.90 37.81 -54.67
C GLU A 230 15.99 36.99 -53.74
N LYS A 231 14.78 36.61 -54.21
CA LYS A 231 13.84 35.75 -53.48
C LYS A 231 14.33 34.30 -53.44
N ALA A 232 14.65 33.71 -54.59
CA ALA A 232 15.14 32.33 -54.66
C ALA A 232 16.41 32.11 -53.82
N ALA A 233 17.31 33.11 -53.77
CA ALA A 233 18.48 33.09 -52.90
C ALA A 233 18.10 33.14 -51.40
N ALA A 234 17.07 33.90 -51.02
CA ALA A 234 16.57 33.96 -49.64
C ALA A 234 15.83 32.66 -49.23
N GLU A 235 15.08 32.05 -50.14
CA GLU A 235 14.42 30.75 -49.93
C GLU A 235 15.44 29.62 -49.77
N LYS A 236 16.52 29.61 -50.56
CA LYS A 236 17.64 28.67 -50.37
C LYS A 236 18.31 28.86 -49.00
N ALA A 237 18.64 30.10 -48.64
CA ALA A 237 19.25 30.40 -47.33
C ALA A 237 18.33 30.06 -46.14
N LYS A 238 17.01 30.12 -46.33
CA LYS A 238 16.02 29.66 -45.36
C LYS A 238 16.08 28.14 -45.18
N ALA A 239 16.06 27.36 -46.26
CA ALA A 239 16.14 25.89 -46.18
C ALA A 239 17.45 25.43 -45.51
N GLU A 240 18.58 26.07 -45.82
CA GLU A 240 19.87 25.81 -45.18
C GLU A 240 19.84 26.10 -43.66
N ALA A 241 19.14 27.17 -43.24
CA ALA A 241 18.96 27.51 -41.83
C ALA A 241 17.96 26.58 -41.11
N GLU A 242 16.90 26.11 -41.77
CA GLU A 242 15.95 25.12 -41.23
C GLU A 242 16.62 23.75 -40.99
N ALA A 243 17.46 23.31 -41.93
CA ALA A 243 18.29 22.11 -41.78
C ALA A 243 19.30 22.27 -40.63
N LYS A 244 19.98 23.42 -40.54
CA LYS A 244 20.95 23.72 -39.46
C LYS A 244 20.29 23.77 -38.08
N LEU A 245 19.10 24.34 -37.96
CA LEU A 245 18.33 24.36 -36.71
C LEU A 245 17.96 22.94 -36.28
N THR A 246 17.49 22.12 -37.22
CA THR A 246 17.14 20.71 -36.98
C THR A 246 18.34 19.91 -36.47
N ALA A 247 19.51 20.07 -37.09
CA ALA A 247 20.74 19.38 -36.67
C ALA A 247 21.19 19.78 -35.25
N LEU A 248 21.11 21.06 -34.89
CA LEU A 248 21.45 21.56 -33.55
C LEU A 248 20.50 20.98 -32.49
N LEU A 249 19.18 21.08 -32.71
CA LEU A 249 18.19 20.57 -31.76
C LEU A 249 18.28 19.05 -31.58
N ASN A 250 18.53 18.29 -32.65
CA ASN A 250 18.74 16.84 -32.55
C ASN A 250 20.00 16.49 -31.74
N THR A 251 21.07 17.28 -31.87
CA THR A 251 22.31 17.10 -31.09
C THR A 251 22.08 17.42 -29.61
N GLU A 252 21.40 18.54 -29.31
CA GLU A 252 21.05 18.97 -27.95
C GLU A 252 20.12 17.96 -27.26
N ASN A 253 19.16 17.39 -27.99
CA ASN A 253 18.29 16.31 -27.51
C ASN A 253 19.06 15.00 -27.26
N ALA A 254 19.98 14.62 -28.15
CA ALA A 254 20.79 13.41 -28.01
C ALA A 254 21.70 13.47 -26.76
N GLN A 255 22.36 14.61 -26.52
CA GLN A 255 23.16 14.79 -25.29
C GLN A 255 22.28 14.76 -24.04
N THR A 256 21.13 15.44 -24.06
CA THR A 256 20.17 15.43 -22.94
C THR A 256 19.68 14.01 -22.62
N LEU A 257 19.43 13.20 -23.65
CA LEU A 257 19.05 11.79 -23.51
C LEU A 257 20.19 10.95 -22.90
N ALA A 258 21.42 11.12 -23.37
CA ALA A 258 22.59 10.39 -22.85
C ALA A 258 22.84 10.70 -21.35
N ASP A 259 22.75 11.98 -20.95
CA ASP A 259 22.87 12.42 -19.55
C ASP A 259 21.79 11.79 -18.65
N LEU A 260 20.56 11.65 -19.16
CA LEU A 260 19.43 11.03 -18.44
C LEU A 260 19.57 9.50 -18.36
N GLN A 261 20.08 8.86 -19.43
CA GLN A 261 20.40 7.43 -19.43
C GLN A 261 21.53 7.11 -18.43
N ALA A 262 22.57 7.94 -18.36
CA ALA A 262 23.63 7.82 -17.36
C ALA A 262 23.09 7.96 -15.93
N LYS A 263 22.29 9.00 -15.66
CA LYS A 263 21.64 9.20 -14.34
C LYS A 263 20.73 8.02 -13.95
N ARG A 264 19.95 7.47 -14.89
CA ARG A 264 19.13 6.27 -14.68
C ARG A 264 19.98 5.04 -14.37
N THR A 265 21.09 4.84 -15.09
CA THR A 265 22.00 3.71 -14.88
C THR A 265 22.64 3.75 -13.49
N THR A 266 23.11 4.93 -13.05
CA THR A 266 23.65 5.12 -11.69
C THR A 266 22.60 4.89 -10.61
N ALA A 267 21.37 5.38 -10.81
CA ALA A 267 20.27 5.16 -9.86
C ALA A 267 19.86 3.68 -9.77
N GLN A 268 19.83 2.96 -10.89
CA GLN A 268 19.56 1.51 -10.90
C GLN A 268 20.67 0.73 -10.19
N ALA A 269 21.94 1.02 -10.47
CA ALA A 269 23.07 0.37 -9.79
C ALA A 269 23.05 0.58 -8.27
N ALA A 270 22.58 1.73 -7.79
CA ALA A 270 22.36 1.99 -6.37
C ALA A 270 21.23 1.13 -5.77
N VAL A 271 20.13 0.93 -6.51
CA VAL A 271 19.03 0.02 -6.13
C VAL A 271 19.51 -1.42 -6.04
N ASP A 272 20.29 -1.88 -7.02
CA ASP A 272 20.81 -3.26 -7.07
C ASP A 272 21.82 -3.53 -5.95
N ALA A 273 22.71 -2.56 -5.66
CA ALA A 273 23.64 -2.62 -4.53
C ALA A 273 22.91 -2.61 -3.18
N ALA A 274 21.87 -1.78 -3.01
CA ALA A 274 21.06 -1.76 -1.80
C ALA A 274 20.26 -3.06 -1.61
N LYS A 275 19.70 -3.63 -2.68
CA LYS A 275 19.09 -4.97 -2.62
C LYS A 275 20.08 -6.04 -2.17
N THR A 276 21.32 -5.99 -2.67
CA THR A 276 22.37 -6.93 -2.25
C THR A 276 22.66 -6.86 -0.75
N LYS A 277 22.58 -5.66 -0.13
CA LYS A 277 22.66 -5.52 1.34
C LYS A 277 21.47 -6.18 2.04
N VAL A 278 20.25 -5.99 1.53
CA VAL A 278 19.03 -6.59 2.11
C VAL A 278 19.11 -8.11 2.10
N ASP A 279 19.49 -8.71 0.96
CA ASP A 279 19.62 -10.16 0.81
C ASP A 279 20.71 -10.72 1.76
N ALA A 280 21.83 -10.01 1.91
CA ALA A 280 22.92 -10.39 2.82
C ALA A 280 22.55 -10.29 4.31
N ALA A 281 21.78 -9.27 4.70
CA ALA A 281 21.26 -9.14 6.07
C ALA A 281 20.20 -10.20 6.38
N GLN A 282 19.29 -10.45 5.44
CA GLN A 282 18.24 -11.48 5.57
C GLN A 282 18.85 -12.89 5.74
N ALA A 283 19.96 -13.19 5.06
CA ALA A 283 20.67 -14.47 5.21
C ALA A 283 21.24 -14.73 6.62
N LYS A 284 21.48 -13.69 7.43
CA LYS A 284 21.97 -13.82 8.82
C LYS A 284 20.86 -14.18 9.81
N LEU A 285 19.61 -13.83 9.51
CA LEU A 285 18.49 -13.91 10.46
C LEU A 285 18.22 -15.34 10.98
N PRO A 286 18.19 -16.41 10.15
CA PRO A 286 17.91 -17.77 10.64
C PRO A 286 18.97 -18.29 11.62
N ALA A 287 20.24 -17.91 11.43
CA ALA A 287 21.33 -18.30 12.32
C ALA A 287 21.20 -17.63 13.70
N ALA A 288 20.85 -16.34 13.73
CA ALA A 288 20.61 -15.60 14.98
C ALA A 288 19.38 -16.12 15.74
N GLN A 289 18.28 -16.42 15.02
CA GLN A 289 17.09 -17.04 15.60
C GLN A 289 17.39 -18.43 16.18
N THR A 290 18.19 -19.24 15.48
CA THR A 290 18.63 -20.57 15.95
C THR A 290 19.47 -20.45 17.22
N ALA A 291 20.39 -19.49 17.30
CA ALA A 291 21.21 -19.25 18.49
C ALA A 291 20.37 -18.84 19.71
N VAL A 292 19.34 -18.00 19.52
CA VAL A 292 18.38 -17.65 20.59
C VAL A 292 17.60 -18.87 21.06
N ALA A 293 17.07 -19.68 20.14
CA ALA A 293 16.32 -20.90 20.49
C ALA A 293 17.18 -21.91 21.28
N GLN A 294 18.45 -22.10 20.88
CA GLN A 294 19.41 -22.95 21.61
C GLN A 294 19.73 -22.39 23.00
N ALA A 295 19.93 -21.07 23.12
CA ALA A 295 20.22 -20.43 24.41
C ALA A 295 19.00 -20.44 25.36
N GLN A 296 17.78 -20.33 24.84
CA GLN A 296 16.54 -20.48 25.61
C GLN A 296 16.39 -21.90 26.16
N ALA A 297 16.55 -22.92 25.31
CA ALA A 297 16.50 -24.31 25.75
C ALA A 297 17.56 -24.65 26.82
N ALA A 298 18.75 -24.05 26.72
CA ALA A 298 19.79 -24.17 27.75
C ALA A 298 19.41 -23.47 29.07
N PHE A 299 18.76 -22.29 29.01
CA PHE A 299 18.21 -21.59 30.18
C PHE A 299 17.11 -22.40 30.85
N ASP A 300 16.13 -22.89 30.09
CA ASP A 300 15.01 -23.69 30.61
C ASP A 300 15.51 -24.97 31.31
N THR A 301 16.49 -25.65 30.69
CA THR A 301 17.15 -26.84 31.25
C THR A 301 17.89 -26.53 32.56
N ALA A 302 18.65 -25.43 32.61
CA ALA A 302 19.38 -25.03 33.81
C ALA A 302 18.44 -24.60 34.95
N ASN A 303 17.34 -23.91 34.63
CA ASN A 303 16.35 -23.47 35.62
C ASN A 303 15.53 -24.64 36.18
N ALA A 304 15.17 -25.63 35.33
CA ALA A 304 14.60 -26.90 35.78
C ALA A 304 15.54 -27.67 36.71
N ALA A 305 16.86 -27.66 36.43
CA ALA A 305 17.85 -28.26 37.31
C ALA A 305 17.96 -27.54 38.66
N VAL A 306 17.86 -26.21 38.71
CA VAL A 306 17.79 -25.45 39.98
C VAL A 306 16.59 -25.89 40.82
N ASN A 307 15.40 -25.99 40.21
CA ASN A 307 14.19 -26.43 40.92
C ASN A 307 14.35 -27.86 41.48
N ALA A 308 14.84 -28.80 40.67
CA ALA A 308 15.07 -30.18 41.11
C ALA A 308 16.10 -30.29 42.25
N LYS A 309 17.14 -29.44 42.26
CA LYS A 309 18.10 -29.38 43.38
C LYS A 309 17.54 -28.67 44.61
N GLN A 310 16.63 -27.71 44.46
CA GLN A 310 15.93 -27.09 45.58
C GLN A 310 15.06 -28.13 46.29
N THR A 311 14.25 -28.90 45.55
CA THR A 311 13.44 -29.99 46.13
C THR A 311 14.29 -31.03 46.88
N ALA A 312 15.50 -31.34 46.40
CA ALA A 312 16.43 -32.23 47.12
C ALA A 312 16.93 -31.64 48.45
N VAL A 313 17.22 -30.33 48.51
CA VAL A 313 17.54 -29.60 49.74
C VAL A 313 16.36 -29.61 50.71
N ASP A 314 15.14 -29.37 50.20
CA ASP A 314 13.92 -29.32 51.01
C ASP A 314 13.62 -30.71 51.64
N GLN A 315 13.82 -31.79 50.87
CA GLN A 315 13.69 -33.17 51.35
C GLN A 315 14.73 -33.52 52.42
N ALA A 316 16.01 -33.21 52.20
CA ALA A 316 17.07 -33.45 53.18
C ALA A 316 16.83 -32.64 54.47
N SER A 317 16.39 -31.39 54.35
CA SER A 317 16.02 -30.52 55.48
C SER A 317 14.86 -31.11 56.30
N ALA A 318 13.84 -31.65 55.63
CA ALA A 318 12.73 -32.33 56.30
C ALA A 318 13.16 -33.60 57.06
N GLN A 319 14.11 -34.38 56.51
CA GLN A 319 14.68 -35.56 57.17
C GLN A 319 15.47 -35.19 58.44
N VAL A 320 16.35 -34.18 58.35
CA VAL A 320 17.08 -33.61 59.50
C VAL A 320 16.10 -33.14 60.58
N LYS A 321 15.07 -32.36 60.20
CA LYS A 321 14.06 -31.81 61.12
C LYS A 321 13.26 -32.91 61.85
N THR A 322 12.83 -33.94 61.12
CA THR A 322 12.06 -35.06 61.68
C THR A 322 12.90 -35.88 62.67
N LEU A 323 14.17 -36.15 62.32
CA LEU A 323 15.06 -36.93 63.18
C LEU A 323 15.50 -36.14 64.43
N SER A 324 15.72 -34.83 64.32
CA SER A 324 15.99 -33.95 65.46
C SER A 324 14.81 -33.90 66.46
N ALA A 325 13.57 -33.91 65.96
CA ALA A 325 12.39 -34.04 66.81
C ALA A 325 12.32 -35.41 67.52
N GLN A 326 12.64 -36.51 66.82
CA GLN A 326 12.72 -37.85 67.43
C GLN A 326 13.81 -37.94 68.51
N MET A 327 14.98 -37.33 68.29
CA MET A 327 16.04 -37.23 69.31
C MET A 327 15.60 -36.42 70.54
N THR A 328 14.82 -35.34 70.32
CA THR A 328 14.27 -34.53 71.41
C THR A 328 13.30 -35.34 72.27
N ASP A 329 12.42 -36.15 71.65
CA ASP A 329 11.51 -37.02 72.39
C ASP A 329 12.25 -38.14 73.15
N LEU A 330 13.22 -38.81 72.51
CA LEU A 330 14.09 -39.81 73.18
C LEU A 330 14.83 -39.20 74.39
N GLN A 331 15.30 -37.96 74.29
CA GLN A 331 15.94 -37.25 75.40
C GLN A 331 14.94 -36.92 76.53
N ASN A 332 13.71 -36.53 76.20
CA ASN A 332 12.66 -36.27 77.19
C ASN A 332 12.20 -37.57 77.90
N GLN A 333 12.09 -38.68 77.16
CA GLN A 333 11.85 -40.01 77.74
C GLN A 333 12.99 -40.41 78.68
N LEU A 334 14.25 -40.22 78.27
CA LEU A 334 15.43 -40.53 79.09
C LEU A 334 15.48 -39.72 80.39
N ASN A 335 15.15 -38.43 80.34
CA ASN A 335 15.04 -37.57 81.53
C ASN A 335 13.93 -38.08 82.47
N THR A 336 12.73 -38.34 81.93
CA THR A 336 11.57 -38.84 82.68
C THR A 336 11.81 -40.21 83.33
N LEU A 337 12.62 -41.05 82.70
CA LEU A 337 13.05 -42.34 83.24
C LEU A 337 14.08 -42.17 84.37
N ALA A 338 15.02 -41.23 84.26
CA ALA A 338 16.01 -40.96 85.28
C ALA A 338 15.37 -40.55 86.62
N ASP A 339 14.37 -39.66 86.59
CA ASP A 339 13.66 -39.18 87.78
C ASP A 339 12.92 -40.31 88.53
N LYS A 340 12.47 -41.34 87.82
CA LYS A 340 11.73 -42.49 88.40
C LYS A 340 12.66 -43.61 88.92
N SER A 341 13.96 -43.56 88.66
CA SER A 341 14.81 -44.77 88.63
C SER A 341 15.88 -44.85 89.73
N LYS A 342 15.57 -44.50 90.99
CA LYS A 342 16.57 -44.61 92.06
C LYS A 342 16.89 -46.04 92.54
N ASN A 343 16.01 -47.05 92.36
CA ASN A 343 16.24 -48.42 92.87
C ASN A 343 15.56 -49.58 92.06
N ASN A 344 15.09 -49.39 90.82
CA ASN A 344 14.42 -50.46 90.04
C ASN A 344 15.31 -51.02 88.91
N PRO A 345 15.59 -52.34 88.83
CA PRO A 345 16.31 -52.97 87.71
C PRO A 345 15.67 -52.76 86.32
N ASP A 346 14.34 -52.89 86.19
CA ASP A 346 13.65 -52.82 84.89
C ASP A 346 13.76 -51.42 84.25
N SER A 347 13.76 -50.40 85.10
CA SER A 347 14.02 -49.01 84.70
C SER A 347 15.42 -48.84 84.11
N GLN A 348 16.44 -49.53 84.64
CA GLN A 348 17.80 -49.44 84.09
C GLN A 348 17.95 -50.12 82.73
N ALA A 349 17.32 -51.28 82.51
CA ALA A 349 17.28 -51.93 81.20
C ALA A 349 16.59 -51.04 80.14
N THR A 350 15.51 -50.34 80.55
CA THR A 350 14.81 -49.37 79.71
C THR A 350 15.71 -48.16 79.38
N ILE A 351 16.40 -47.59 80.38
CA ILE A 351 17.35 -46.48 80.21
C ILE A 351 18.50 -46.85 79.26
N ALA A 352 19.04 -48.06 79.35
CA ALA A 352 20.08 -48.54 78.43
C ALA A 352 19.57 -48.63 76.98
N THR A 353 18.33 -49.09 76.79
CA THR A 353 17.68 -49.19 75.47
C THR A 353 17.46 -47.82 74.83
N VAL A 354 16.94 -46.84 75.58
CA VAL A 354 16.72 -45.47 75.09
C VAL A 354 18.04 -44.78 74.75
N LYS A 355 19.11 -45.00 75.53
CA LYS A 355 20.46 -44.50 75.21
C LYS A 355 21.01 -45.08 73.90
N ALA A 356 20.81 -46.38 73.65
CA ALA A 356 21.23 -47.00 72.39
C ALA A 356 20.45 -46.44 71.18
N GLN A 357 19.15 -46.23 71.32
CA GLN A 357 18.31 -45.59 70.30
C GLN A 357 18.75 -44.15 70.00
N LEU A 358 19.06 -43.37 71.05
CA LEU A 358 19.56 -41.99 70.90
C LEU A 358 20.91 -41.94 70.15
N ALA A 359 21.84 -42.86 70.46
CA ALA A 359 23.12 -42.95 69.75
C ALA A 359 22.95 -43.32 68.25
N VAL A 360 22.03 -44.23 67.94
CA VAL A 360 21.68 -44.56 66.54
C VAL A 360 21.02 -43.38 65.82
N ALA A 361 20.18 -42.61 66.51
CA ALA A 361 19.57 -41.40 65.96
C ALA A 361 20.62 -40.30 65.70
N GLN A 362 21.58 -40.10 66.61
CA GLN A 362 22.71 -39.18 66.44
C GLN A 362 23.57 -39.55 65.22
N GLY A 363 23.93 -40.82 65.05
CA GLY A 363 24.68 -41.28 63.87
C GLY A 363 23.93 -41.07 62.54
N LYS A 364 22.60 -41.23 62.55
CA LYS A 364 21.76 -40.91 61.38
C LYS A 364 21.66 -39.40 61.13
N LEU A 365 21.64 -38.57 62.18
CA LEU A 365 21.56 -37.12 62.05
C LEU A 365 22.76 -36.57 61.29
N THR A 366 23.98 -36.95 61.69
CA THR A 366 25.21 -36.57 60.97
C THR A 366 25.21 -37.04 59.50
N SER A 367 24.60 -38.18 59.20
CA SER A 367 24.44 -38.63 57.81
C SER A 367 23.46 -37.77 56.99
N TYR A 368 22.36 -37.31 57.58
CA TYR A 368 21.39 -36.43 56.92
C TYR A 368 21.90 -34.98 56.83
N GLU A 369 22.67 -34.52 57.81
CA GLU A 369 23.36 -33.22 57.77
C GLU A 369 24.40 -33.17 56.62
N GLY A 370 25.15 -34.27 56.41
CA GLY A 370 26.03 -34.42 55.25
C GLY A 370 25.27 -34.38 53.91
N GLN A 371 24.17 -35.13 53.80
CA GLN A 371 23.32 -35.12 52.59
C GLN A 371 22.70 -33.73 52.31
N LEU A 372 22.33 -32.99 53.36
CA LEU A 372 21.84 -31.61 53.23
C LEU A 372 22.95 -30.66 52.75
N ALA A 373 24.20 -30.82 53.22
CA ALA A 373 25.34 -30.06 52.73
C ALA A 373 25.65 -30.34 51.25
N ASP A 374 25.66 -31.62 50.84
CA ASP A 374 25.85 -32.04 49.45
C ASP A 374 24.74 -31.51 48.53
N ALA A 375 23.48 -31.62 48.95
CA ALA A 375 22.34 -31.07 48.21
C ALA A 375 22.45 -29.54 48.06
N THR A 376 22.87 -28.84 49.11
CA THR A 376 23.08 -27.38 49.10
C THR A 376 24.22 -26.96 48.18
N SER A 377 25.32 -27.73 48.15
CA SER A 377 26.43 -27.54 47.20
C SER A 377 25.98 -27.75 45.75
N ALA A 378 25.23 -28.82 45.48
CA ALA A 378 24.68 -29.10 44.15
C ALA A 378 23.68 -28.02 43.68
N LEU A 379 22.89 -27.46 44.59
CA LEU A 379 21.99 -26.33 44.33
C LEU A 379 22.77 -25.04 44.00
N ALA A 380 23.87 -24.76 44.69
CA ALA A 380 24.73 -23.61 44.40
C ALA A 380 25.38 -23.72 43.01
N GLN A 381 25.85 -24.92 42.63
CA GLN A 381 26.38 -25.21 41.29
C GLN A 381 25.30 -25.05 40.20
N ALA A 382 24.09 -25.56 40.44
CA ALA A 382 22.96 -25.37 39.52
C ALA A 382 22.60 -23.89 39.33
N LYS A 383 22.63 -23.08 40.40
CA LYS A 383 22.39 -21.62 40.34
C LYS A 383 23.48 -20.89 39.54
N GLN A 384 24.75 -21.31 39.63
CA GLN A 384 25.81 -20.78 38.76
C GLN A 384 25.59 -21.15 37.28
N ALA A 385 25.19 -22.39 36.99
CA ALA A 385 24.88 -22.83 35.62
C ALA A 385 23.69 -22.05 35.03
N ALA A 386 22.63 -21.83 35.80
CA ALA A 386 21.48 -21.01 35.39
C ALA A 386 21.90 -19.56 35.11
N ASN A 387 22.69 -18.93 35.99
CA ASN A 387 23.23 -17.58 35.75
C ASN A 387 24.05 -17.51 34.44
N LYS A 388 24.82 -18.56 34.13
CA LYS A 388 25.59 -18.60 32.87
C LYS A 388 24.69 -18.79 31.64
N ALA A 389 23.61 -19.57 31.75
CA ALA A 389 22.62 -19.70 30.69
C ALA A 389 21.89 -18.36 30.44
N THR A 390 21.51 -17.63 31.50
CA THR A 390 20.93 -16.27 31.38
C THR A 390 21.85 -15.31 30.63
N GLN A 391 23.15 -15.32 30.93
CA GLN A 391 24.14 -14.50 30.19
C GLN A 391 24.19 -14.87 28.70
N ASN A 392 24.21 -16.17 28.39
CA ASN A 392 24.29 -16.64 27.01
C ASN A 392 23.01 -16.30 26.21
N LEU A 393 21.83 -16.44 26.82
CA LEU A 393 20.54 -16.02 26.25
C LEU A 393 20.49 -14.49 26.02
N THR A 394 21.00 -13.72 26.98
CA THR A 394 21.11 -12.25 26.85
C THR A 394 22.00 -11.87 25.66
N ALA A 395 23.16 -12.52 25.50
CA ALA A 395 24.05 -12.28 24.37
C ALA A 395 23.43 -12.70 23.02
N ALA A 396 22.72 -13.83 22.97
CA ALA A 396 22.03 -14.28 21.76
C ALA A 396 20.93 -13.29 21.33
N ASN A 397 20.14 -12.78 22.28
CA ASN A 397 19.11 -11.76 22.01
C ASN A 397 19.71 -10.42 21.54
N GLN A 398 20.86 -10.01 22.08
CA GLN A 398 21.60 -8.85 21.57
C GLN A 398 22.11 -9.06 20.13
N ALA A 399 22.64 -10.25 19.82
CA ALA A 399 23.08 -10.59 18.46
C ALA A 399 21.92 -10.59 17.45
N LEU A 400 20.76 -11.15 17.82
CA LEU A 400 19.53 -11.09 17.01
C LEU A 400 19.06 -9.66 16.77
N THR A 401 19.08 -8.82 17.81
CA THR A 401 18.76 -7.38 17.71
C THR A 401 19.72 -6.64 16.77
N SER A 402 21.02 -7.00 16.77
CA SER A 402 22.00 -6.43 15.85
C SER A 402 21.71 -6.79 14.38
N VAL A 403 21.28 -8.03 14.10
CA VAL A 403 20.93 -8.48 12.74
C VAL A 403 19.63 -7.83 12.26
N ASP A 404 18.63 -7.68 13.13
CA ASP A 404 17.38 -6.96 12.84
C ASP A 404 17.63 -5.48 12.52
N ASN A 405 18.52 -4.81 13.27
CA ASN A 405 18.94 -3.44 12.96
C ASN A 405 19.71 -3.35 11.62
N GLU A 406 20.58 -4.32 11.30
CA GLU A 406 21.28 -4.37 10.00
C GLU A 406 20.29 -4.54 8.83
N ALA A 407 19.29 -5.41 8.98
CA ALA A 407 18.25 -5.61 7.98
C ALA A 407 17.40 -4.35 7.76
N LYS A 408 17.02 -3.64 8.84
CA LYS A 408 16.29 -2.36 8.77
C LYS A 408 17.10 -1.26 8.09
N ALA A 409 18.40 -1.15 8.37
CA ALA A 409 19.28 -0.21 7.69
C ALA A 409 19.36 -0.50 6.17
N ALA A 410 19.54 -1.77 5.79
CA ALA A 410 19.55 -2.17 4.38
C ALA A 410 18.22 -1.94 3.66
N GLN A 411 17.08 -2.13 4.35
CA GLN A 411 15.75 -1.84 3.81
C GLN A 411 15.55 -0.33 3.60
N ASN A 412 16.04 0.52 4.51
CA ASN A 412 16.01 1.98 4.36
C ASN A 412 16.87 2.45 3.18
N ASP A 413 18.10 1.93 3.04
CA ASP A 413 18.95 2.18 1.87
C ASP A 413 18.22 1.84 0.55
N PHE A 414 17.55 0.69 0.51
CA PHE A 414 16.82 0.21 -0.67
C PHE A 414 15.57 1.04 -0.97
N ALA A 415 14.84 1.48 0.05
CA ALA A 415 13.71 2.40 -0.10
C ALA A 415 14.15 3.79 -0.58
N GLN A 416 15.27 4.30 -0.07
CA GLN A 416 15.83 5.58 -0.50
C GLN A 416 16.35 5.51 -1.94
N ALA A 417 17.08 4.46 -2.32
CA ALA A 417 17.54 4.24 -3.69
C ALA A 417 16.38 4.14 -4.70
N GLN A 418 15.31 3.41 -4.35
CA GLN A 418 14.08 3.38 -5.15
C GLN A 418 13.41 4.75 -5.25
N THR A 419 13.45 5.55 -4.18
CA THR A 419 12.89 6.92 -4.19
C THR A 419 13.70 7.83 -5.12
N THR A 420 15.03 7.75 -5.10
CA THR A 420 15.90 8.45 -6.06
C THR A 420 15.64 8.01 -7.50
N LEU A 421 15.44 6.72 -7.75
CA LEU A 421 15.10 6.19 -9.08
C LEU A 421 13.72 6.70 -9.57
N LYS A 422 12.71 6.72 -8.68
CA LYS A 422 11.36 7.25 -8.95
C LYS A 422 11.31 8.77 -9.11
N ALA A 423 12.25 9.50 -8.51
CA ALA A 423 12.37 10.95 -8.62
C ALA A 423 13.04 11.42 -9.93
N LEU A 424 13.55 10.51 -10.77
CA LEU A 424 14.06 10.88 -12.09
C LEU A 424 12.91 11.34 -13.01
N PRO A 425 13.07 12.46 -13.73
CA PRO A 425 11.99 12.99 -14.57
C PRO A 425 11.67 12.06 -15.74
N THR A 426 10.37 11.87 -16.00
CA THR A 426 9.86 11.05 -17.10
C THR A 426 10.00 11.71 -18.46
N SER A 427 10.07 13.05 -18.49
CA SER A 427 10.35 13.86 -19.68
C SER A 427 11.08 15.14 -19.25
N VAL A 428 11.95 15.66 -20.11
CA VAL A 428 12.69 16.91 -19.88
C VAL A 428 12.78 17.66 -21.20
N ALA A 429 12.50 18.96 -21.20
CA ALA A 429 12.81 19.82 -22.33
C ALA A 429 14.30 20.16 -22.31
N SER A 430 15.01 19.93 -23.41
CA SER A 430 16.34 20.50 -23.63
C SER A 430 16.24 22.03 -23.71
N GLN A 431 17.28 22.73 -23.27
CA GLN A 431 17.36 24.18 -23.45
C GLN A 431 18.06 24.48 -24.78
N ASN A 432 17.32 25.06 -25.74
CA ASN A 432 17.86 25.48 -27.03
C ASN A 432 19.16 26.29 -26.85
N SER A 433 20.26 25.86 -27.45
CA SER A 433 21.53 26.59 -27.37
C SER A 433 21.42 28.01 -27.94
N GLN A 434 22.37 28.88 -27.57
CA GLN A 434 22.49 30.22 -28.19
C GLN A 434 22.63 30.15 -29.72
N ALA A 435 23.26 29.08 -30.25
CA ALA A 435 23.35 28.85 -31.69
C ALA A 435 21.97 28.51 -32.30
N ALA A 436 21.19 27.62 -31.67
CA ALA A 436 19.83 27.30 -32.12
C ALA A 436 18.89 28.52 -32.04
N GLN A 437 19.03 29.35 -31.00
CA GLN A 437 18.30 30.61 -30.86
C GLN A 437 18.68 31.63 -31.96
N ALA A 438 19.97 31.78 -32.27
CA ALA A 438 20.44 32.67 -33.34
C ALA A 438 19.94 32.23 -34.73
N VAL A 439 19.96 30.93 -35.04
CA VAL A 439 19.40 30.41 -36.31
C VAL A 439 17.89 30.61 -36.37
N LYS A 440 17.16 30.47 -35.25
CA LYS A 440 15.73 30.77 -35.18
C LYS A 440 15.41 32.25 -35.44
N ALA A 441 16.27 33.18 -35.00
CA ALA A 441 16.16 34.60 -35.35
C ALA A 441 16.42 34.84 -36.85
N GLN A 442 17.50 34.27 -37.39
CA GLN A 442 17.83 34.34 -38.83
C GLN A 442 16.67 33.86 -39.73
N LEU A 443 15.92 32.84 -39.31
CA LEU A 443 14.73 32.35 -40.01
C LEU A 443 13.55 33.33 -40.00
N ALA A 444 13.37 34.11 -38.92
CA ALA A 444 12.36 35.16 -38.87
C ALA A 444 12.69 36.31 -39.83
N ASP A 445 13.97 36.71 -39.89
CA ASP A 445 14.47 37.74 -40.81
C ASP A 445 14.33 37.28 -42.27
N LEU A 446 14.69 36.03 -42.58
CA LEU A 446 14.57 35.46 -43.92
C LEU A 446 13.11 35.35 -44.38
N ASN A 447 12.19 34.87 -43.55
CA ASN A 447 10.75 34.89 -43.86
C ASN A 447 10.24 36.33 -44.10
N THR A 448 10.70 37.30 -43.30
CA THR A 448 10.34 38.71 -43.47
C THR A 448 10.85 39.27 -44.81
N LYS A 449 12.09 38.94 -45.19
CA LYS A 449 12.68 39.34 -46.49
C LYS A 449 11.94 38.70 -47.68
N ILE A 450 11.57 37.43 -47.59
CA ILE A 450 10.81 36.72 -48.64
C ILE A 450 9.44 37.41 -48.84
N ASN A 451 8.71 37.67 -47.75
CA ASN A 451 7.42 38.37 -47.79
C ASN A 451 7.52 39.78 -48.41
N GLN A 452 8.61 40.52 -48.14
CA GLN A 452 8.86 41.82 -48.76
C GLN A 452 9.16 41.71 -50.27
N LEU A 453 9.91 40.69 -50.68
CA LEU A 453 10.20 40.44 -52.09
C LEU A 453 8.97 40.00 -52.88
N ASP A 454 8.08 39.18 -52.31
CA ASP A 454 6.81 38.81 -52.95
C ASP A 454 5.89 40.03 -53.19
N GLN A 455 5.79 40.96 -52.24
CA GLN A 455 5.06 42.21 -52.44
C GLN A 455 5.70 43.09 -53.53
N LYS A 456 7.03 43.13 -53.59
CA LYS A 456 7.80 43.85 -54.62
C LYS A 456 7.57 43.25 -56.02
N ILE A 457 7.63 41.92 -56.16
CA ILE A 457 7.37 41.19 -57.41
C ILE A 457 5.94 41.46 -57.87
N LYS A 458 4.94 41.30 -57.00
CA LYS A 458 3.53 41.60 -57.30
C LYS A 458 3.28 43.05 -57.72
N THR A 459 4.03 44.01 -57.15
CA THR A 459 3.98 45.42 -57.55
C THR A 459 4.55 45.61 -58.96
N LEU A 460 5.67 44.96 -59.27
CA LEU A 460 6.30 44.99 -60.59
C LEU A 460 5.44 44.30 -61.66
N ASP A 461 4.77 43.19 -61.35
CA ASP A 461 3.78 42.55 -62.24
C ASP A 461 2.63 43.50 -62.59
N THR A 462 2.11 44.23 -61.60
CA THR A 462 1.05 45.23 -61.81
C THR A 462 1.51 46.38 -62.70
N GLN A 463 2.77 46.82 -62.55
CA GLN A 463 3.38 47.83 -63.42
C GLN A 463 3.59 47.30 -64.84
N ILE A 464 4.14 46.08 -65.00
CA ILE A 464 4.36 45.41 -66.28
C ILE A 464 3.05 45.32 -67.08
N ALA A 465 1.96 44.86 -66.46
CA ALA A 465 0.64 44.82 -67.09
C ALA A 465 0.16 46.23 -67.51
N THR A 466 0.35 47.24 -66.66
CA THR A 466 -0.02 48.63 -66.97
C THR A 466 0.74 49.18 -68.19
N TRP A 467 2.05 48.92 -68.29
CA TRP A 467 2.85 49.32 -69.46
C TRP A 467 2.45 48.54 -70.73
N GLN A 468 2.04 47.27 -70.61
CA GLN A 468 1.54 46.46 -71.73
C GLN A 468 0.19 46.98 -72.26
N ASP A 469 -0.74 47.38 -71.39
CA ASP A 469 -2.00 48.03 -71.78
C ASP A 469 -1.75 49.38 -72.46
N GLN A 470 -0.81 50.18 -71.94
CA GLN A 470 -0.41 51.46 -72.55
C GLN A 470 0.26 51.28 -73.92
N LEU A 471 1.12 50.27 -74.08
CA LEU A 471 1.74 49.93 -75.37
C LEU A 471 0.69 49.45 -76.38
N THR A 472 -0.25 48.61 -75.96
CA THR A 472 -1.40 48.15 -76.79
C THR A 472 -2.29 49.33 -77.22
N THR A 473 -2.50 50.29 -76.33
CA THR A 473 -3.24 51.53 -76.62
C THR A 473 -2.48 52.41 -77.62
N ALA A 474 -1.16 52.57 -77.46
CA ALA A 474 -0.31 53.30 -78.40
C ALA A 474 -0.33 52.64 -79.80
N GLN A 475 -0.20 51.30 -79.87
CA GLN A 475 -0.31 50.53 -81.10
C GLN A 475 -1.65 50.76 -81.81
N THR A 476 -2.75 50.72 -81.06
CA THR A 476 -4.10 50.98 -81.58
C THR A 476 -4.25 52.40 -82.13
N ASN A 477 -3.65 53.39 -81.46
CA ASN A 477 -3.63 54.77 -81.93
C ASN A 477 -2.76 54.95 -83.19
N VAL A 478 -1.66 54.19 -83.34
CA VAL A 478 -0.84 54.17 -84.56
C VAL A 478 -1.62 53.59 -85.75
N GLU A 479 -2.33 52.48 -85.60
CA GLU A 479 -3.15 51.92 -86.68
C GLU A 479 -4.35 52.83 -87.04
N ALA A 480 -4.95 53.49 -86.05
CA ALA A 480 -5.96 54.53 -86.30
C ALA A 480 -5.37 55.73 -87.06
N ALA A 481 -4.16 56.19 -86.71
CA ALA A 481 -3.47 57.27 -87.41
C ALA A 481 -3.12 56.90 -88.86
N LYS A 482 -2.60 55.69 -89.11
CA LYS A 482 -2.39 55.14 -90.47
C LYS A 482 -3.69 55.14 -91.28
N THR A 483 -4.77 54.64 -90.70
CA THR A 483 -6.10 54.59 -91.34
C THR A 483 -6.60 56.00 -91.71
N ASN A 484 -6.36 56.99 -90.83
CA ASN A 484 -6.69 58.39 -91.10
C ASN A 484 -5.81 59.01 -92.20
N ILE A 485 -4.52 58.65 -92.28
CA ILE A 485 -3.61 59.07 -93.37
C ILE A 485 -4.11 58.51 -94.71
N THR A 486 -4.35 57.20 -94.81
CA THR A 486 -4.89 56.57 -96.04
C THR A 486 -6.26 57.15 -96.43
N THR A 487 -7.07 57.54 -95.45
CA THR A 487 -8.33 58.26 -95.69
C THR A 487 -8.10 59.66 -96.25
N ALA A 488 -7.11 60.41 -95.75
CA ALA A 488 -6.74 61.72 -96.26
C ALA A 488 -6.14 61.66 -97.67
N GLU A 489 -5.28 60.68 -97.96
CA GLU A 489 -4.75 60.39 -99.30
C GLU A 489 -5.89 60.09 -100.29
N THR A 490 -6.86 59.27 -99.87
CA THR A 490 -8.06 58.93 -100.68
C THR A 490 -9.01 60.11 -100.89
N GLN A 491 -8.99 61.12 -100.00
CA GLN A 491 -9.76 62.36 -100.17
C GLN A 491 -9.01 63.38 -101.06
N ALA A 492 -7.69 63.48 -100.94
CA ALA A 492 -6.86 64.33 -101.82
C ALA A 492 -7.00 63.92 -103.29
N ALA A 493 -7.13 62.61 -103.56
CA ALA A 493 -7.37 62.05 -104.90
C ALA A 493 -8.76 62.39 -105.52
N LYS A 494 -9.60 63.21 -104.86
CA LYS A 494 -10.93 63.63 -105.35
C LYS A 494 -11.08 65.14 -105.58
N VAL A 495 -9.99 65.92 -105.48
CA VAL A 495 -10.01 67.36 -105.77
C VAL A 495 -9.61 67.60 -107.23
N ASP A 496 -10.46 68.30 -107.97
CA ASP A 496 -10.21 68.67 -109.37
C ASP A 496 -9.20 69.84 -109.48
N THR A 497 -8.45 69.83 -110.58
CA THR A 497 -7.43 70.78 -111.07
C THR A 497 -7.50 72.22 -110.51
N THR A 498 -6.41 72.80 -109.99
CA THR A 498 -5.28 73.33 -110.82
C THR A 498 -4.14 73.91 -109.94
N ASP A 499 -2.89 73.71 -110.41
CA ASP A 499 -1.62 74.35 -110.00
C ASP A 499 -0.84 73.89 -108.72
N HIS A 500 0.47 74.12 -108.79
CA HIS A 500 1.54 74.05 -107.79
C HIS A 500 2.02 72.67 -107.31
N GLN A 501 2.94 72.10 -108.10
CA GLN A 501 3.91 71.09 -107.68
C GLN A 501 4.82 71.62 -106.56
N GLN A 502 5.02 70.87 -105.46
CA GLN A 502 6.35 70.66 -104.80
C GLN A 502 6.40 69.77 -103.53
N THR A 503 5.42 68.92 -103.22
CA THR A 503 5.41 68.14 -101.95
C THR A 503 5.51 66.62 -102.06
N LEU A 504 5.37 66.02 -103.25
CA LEU A 504 5.34 64.55 -103.39
C LEU A 504 6.69 63.82 -103.14
N PRO A 505 7.87 64.34 -103.59
CA PRO A 505 9.14 63.60 -103.45
C PRO A 505 9.61 63.34 -102.00
N ALA A 506 9.24 64.22 -101.06
CA ALA A 506 9.72 64.13 -99.68
C ALA A 506 9.13 62.93 -98.91
N VAL A 507 7.88 62.56 -99.20
CA VAL A 507 7.21 61.41 -98.56
C VAL A 507 7.82 60.10 -99.05
N GLN A 508 8.11 60.00 -100.35
CA GLN A 508 8.66 58.78 -100.96
C GLN A 508 10.10 58.49 -100.53
N GLN A 509 10.93 59.52 -100.30
CA GLN A 509 12.27 59.34 -99.72
C GLN A 509 12.21 58.74 -98.31
N THR A 510 11.25 59.17 -97.49
CA THR A 510 11.10 58.72 -96.10
C THR A 510 10.70 57.24 -96.00
N VAL A 511 10.03 56.69 -97.02
CA VAL A 511 9.73 55.26 -97.12
C VAL A 511 10.96 54.48 -97.62
N ALA A 512 11.67 54.99 -98.63
CA ALA A 512 12.83 54.33 -99.22
C ALA A 512 14.01 54.14 -98.25
N ASP A 513 14.20 55.06 -97.29
CA ASP A 513 15.23 54.90 -96.25
C ASP A 513 14.85 53.94 -95.12
N ALA A 514 13.57 53.52 -95.03
CA ALA A 514 13.10 52.51 -94.07
C ALA A 514 13.31 51.06 -94.53
N GLU A 515 13.42 50.80 -95.84
CA GLU A 515 13.63 49.45 -96.39
C GLU A 515 15.11 48.98 -96.34
N LYS A 516 16.01 49.81 -95.81
CA LYS A 516 17.47 49.69 -96.01
C LYS A 516 18.21 48.92 -94.91
N THR A 517 17.51 48.33 -93.95
CA THR A 517 18.06 47.71 -92.73
C THR A 517 17.71 46.23 -92.58
N ILE A 518 17.72 45.47 -93.67
CA ILE A 518 17.58 43.99 -93.67
C ILE A 518 18.97 43.35 -93.82
N PRO A 519 19.56 42.74 -92.76
CA PRO A 519 20.78 41.96 -92.86
C PRO A 519 20.54 40.60 -93.52
N THR A 520 21.56 40.07 -94.20
CA THR A 520 21.51 38.76 -94.85
C THR A 520 21.39 37.61 -93.85
N ILE A 521 20.51 36.64 -94.15
CA ILE A 521 20.24 35.46 -93.33
C ILE A 521 21.42 34.48 -93.35
N HIS A 522 21.97 34.17 -92.17
CA HIS A 522 22.65 32.90 -91.91
C HIS A 522 21.58 31.85 -91.53
N VAL A 523 21.74 30.60 -91.93
CA VAL A 523 20.81 29.51 -91.58
C VAL A 523 21.43 28.69 -90.46
N PRO A 524 20.90 28.75 -89.22
CA PRO A 524 21.43 27.98 -88.10
C PRO A 524 21.39 26.48 -88.33
N GLN A 525 22.42 25.78 -87.84
CA GLN A 525 22.36 24.36 -87.52
C GLN A 525 22.13 24.19 -86.01
N ASP A 526 21.31 23.20 -85.65
CA ASP A 526 21.04 22.83 -84.27
C ASP A 526 21.71 21.49 -83.95
N THR A 527 22.42 21.41 -82.82
CA THR A 527 23.14 20.20 -82.40
C THR A 527 22.66 19.74 -81.02
N GLU A 528 21.99 18.59 -80.96
CA GLU A 528 21.51 18.02 -79.71
C GLU A 528 22.61 17.36 -78.87
N LYS A 529 22.52 17.53 -77.55
CA LYS A 529 23.41 16.85 -76.58
C LYS A 529 22.62 16.39 -75.36
N GLN A 530 22.65 15.09 -75.08
CA GLN A 530 22.03 14.50 -73.88
C GLN A 530 23.06 14.42 -72.74
N VAL A 531 22.69 14.89 -71.54
CA VAL A 531 23.54 14.84 -70.34
C VAL A 531 22.71 14.35 -69.15
N THR A 532 23.11 13.22 -68.54
CA THR A 532 22.49 12.71 -67.31
C THR A 532 23.39 13.00 -66.11
N ILE A 533 22.83 13.59 -65.06
CA ILE A 533 23.53 13.89 -63.80
C ILE A 533 22.78 13.20 -62.66
N ASN A 534 23.38 12.17 -62.08
CA ASN A 534 22.86 11.56 -60.86
C ASN A 534 23.37 12.35 -59.65
N LYS A 535 22.49 12.68 -58.70
CA LYS A 535 22.83 13.38 -57.46
C LYS A 535 22.17 12.71 -56.26
N ASP A 536 22.73 12.94 -55.07
CA ASP A 536 21.99 12.72 -53.83
C ASP A 536 21.03 13.91 -53.53
N GLU A 537 20.23 13.77 -52.48
CA GLU A 537 19.30 14.82 -52.02
C GLU A 537 20.00 16.11 -51.56
N ASN A 538 21.29 16.02 -51.18
CA ASN A 538 22.12 17.17 -50.84
C ASN A 538 22.69 17.89 -52.08
N GLY A 539 22.46 17.34 -53.27
CA GLY A 539 22.93 17.87 -54.56
C GLY A 539 24.36 17.46 -54.94
N GLN A 540 25.00 16.58 -54.16
CA GLN A 540 26.32 16.02 -54.49
C GLN A 540 26.19 15.05 -55.68
N VAL A 541 27.04 15.20 -56.69
CA VAL A 541 27.03 14.33 -57.89
C VAL A 541 27.54 12.93 -57.52
N LEU A 542 26.78 11.91 -57.90
CA LEU A 542 27.06 10.50 -57.64
C LEU A 542 27.68 9.84 -58.88
N ILE A 543 28.87 9.26 -58.70
CA ILE A 543 29.60 8.49 -59.73
C ILE A 543 29.53 6.96 -59.51
N ASP A 544 29.11 6.55 -58.31
CA ASP A 544 28.72 5.19 -57.95
C ASP A 544 27.33 5.28 -57.30
N LEU A 545 26.48 4.28 -57.55
CA LEU A 545 25.11 4.19 -57.07
C LEU A 545 24.92 3.03 -56.07
N THR A 546 26.01 2.33 -55.71
CA THR A 546 25.99 1.20 -54.77
C THR A 546 25.57 1.68 -53.37
N GLY A 547 24.46 1.13 -52.86
CA GLY A 547 23.86 1.58 -51.59
C GLY A 547 22.95 2.80 -51.70
N TYR A 548 22.60 3.23 -52.92
CA TYR A 548 21.67 4.33 -53.18
C TYR A 548 20.44 3.84 -53.98
N LYS A 549 19.31 4.53 -53.82
CA LYS A 549 18.04 4.21 -54.51
C LYS A 549 17.48 5.44 -55.22
N LEU A 550 17.10 5.29 -56.49
CA LEU A 550 16.46 6.36 -57.25
C LEU A 550 15.09 6.69 -56.64
N ILE A 551 14.88 7.93 -56.21
CA ILE A 551 13.61 8.42 -55.65
C ILE A 551 12.89 9.39 -56.59
N THR A 552 13.64 10.21 -57.34
CA THR A 552 13.09 11.13 -58.34
C THR A 552 13.88 11.03 -59.63
N ALA A 553 13.26 10.48 -60.68
CA ALA A 553 13.78 10.59 -62.04
C ALA A 553 13.60 12.03 -62.56
N GLY A 554 14.64 12.59 -63.16
CA GLY A 554 14.57 13.93 -63.74
C GLY A 554 13.76 13.95 -65.03
N THR A 555 13.02 15.03 -65.27
CA THR A 555 12.62 15.41 -66.64
C THR A 555 13.78 16.12 -67.33
N PRO A 556 14.03 15.92 -68.64
CA PRO A 556 15.08 16.63 -69.35
C PRO A 556 14.81 18.14 -69.40
N VAL A 557 15.72 18.94 -68.83
CA VAL A 557 15.67 20.40 -68.93
C VAL A 557 16.46 20.82 -70.17
N GLN A 558 15.78 21.50 -71.11
CA GLN A 558 16.40 22.02 -72.33
C GLN A 558 17.09 23.36 -72.04
N THR A 559 18.38 23.45 -72.36
CA THR A 559 19.14 24.70 -72.41
C THR A 559 19.72 24.86 -73.81
N VAL A 560 19.36 25.94 -74.49
CA VAL A 560 19.83 26.28 -75.84
C VAL A 560 20.89 27.37 -75.71
N GLU A 561 22.11 27.08 -76.15
CA GLU A 561 23.18 28.08 -76.29
C GLU A 561 23.26 28.51 -77.76
N THR A 562 23.07 29.81 -78.04
CA THR A 562 23.18 30.38 -79.39
C THR A 562 24.55 30.99 -79.59
N LEU A 563 25.31 30.51 -80.58
CA LEU A 563 26.64 30.99 -80.90
C LEU A 563 26.58 32.30 -81.71
N ALA A 564 27.69 33.06 -81.71
CA ALA A 564 27.74 34.41 -82.29
C ALA A 564 27.53 34.49 -83.82
N ASN A 565 27.47 33.34 -84.52
CA ASN A 565 27.09 33.24 -85.93
C ASN A 565 25.60 32.91 -86.15
N GLY A 566 24.91 32.36 -85.14
CA GLY A 566 23.49 32.00 -85.17
C GLY A 566 23.17 30.53 -84.90
N ASP A 567 24.15 29.63 -84.94
CA ASP A 567 23.96 28.20 -84.63
C ASP A 567 23.51 27.97 -83.18
N THR A 568 22.80 26.86 -82.94
CA THR A 568 22.34 26.47 -81.60
C THR A 568 22.92 25.13 -81.14
N ILE A 569 23.26 25.06 -79.85
CA ILE A 569 23.57 23.80 -79.17
C ILE A 569 22.45 23.56 -78.16
N THR A 570 21.57 22.61 -78.49
CA THR A 570 20.44 22.21 -77.65
C THR A 570 20.87 21.10 -76.69
N THR A 571 21.23 21.46 -75.46
CA THR A 571 21.58 20.49 -74.42
C THR A 571 20.37 20.14 -73.57
N TYR A 572 20.04 18.85 -73.51
CA TYR A 572 19.02 18.28 -72.63
C TYR A 572 19.70 17.69 -71.38
N THR A 573 19.52 18.34 -70.23
CA THR A 573 20.10 17.90 -68.96
C THR A 573 19.06 17.21 -68.09
N THR A 574 19.23 15.92 -67.84
CA THR A 574 18.37 15.12 -66.96
C THR A 574 19.05 14.95 -65.60
N THR A 575 18.50 15.54 -64.53
CA THR A 575 19.04 15.40 -63.17
C THR A 575 18.21 14.42 -62.36
N ASN A 576 18.78 13.27 -62.01
CA ASN A 576 18.15 12.25 -61.18
C ASN A 576 18.57 12.41 -59.71
N ILE A 577 17.62 12.24 -58.78
CA ILE A 577 17.87 12.31 -57.33
C ILE A 577 17.76 10.92 -56.71
N TYR A 578 18.78 10.56 -55.93
CA TYR A 578 18.92 9.28 -55.23
C TYR A 578 18.97 9.48 -53.71
N HIS A 579 18.28 8.62 -52.97
CA HIS A 579 18.42 8.49 -51.52
C HIS A 579 19.60 7.57 -51.19
N LYS A 580 20.27 7.77 -50.04
CA LYS A 580 21.29 6.85 -49.53
C LYS A 580 20.66 5.92 -48.49
N ILE A 581 20.64 4.61 -48.77
CA ILE A 581 19.96 3.62 -47.92
C ILE A 581 20.54 3.66 -46.49
N ALA A 582 19.72 4.08 -45.55
CA ALA A 582 20.02 4.10 -44.12
C ALA A 582 19.58 2.80 -43.44
N HIS A 583 20.30 2.42 -42.37
CA HIS A 583 19.94 1.31 -41.50
C HIS A 583 19.77 1.84 -40.08
N GLN A 584 18.61 1.58 -39.46
CA GLN A 584 18.31 1.99 -38.08
C GLN A 584 17.70 0.84 -37.27
N VAL A 585 18.00 0.79 -35.98
CA VAL A 585 17.50 -0.24 -35.06
C VAL A 585 16.56 0.42 -34.03
N VAL A 586 15.34 -0.10 -33.92
CA VAL A 586 14.29 0.41 -33.02
C VAL A 586 13.94 -0.66 -32.00
N ASN A 587 14.34 -0.43 -30.74
CA ASN A 587 14.04 -1.33 -29.63
C ASN A 587 12.69 -1.00 -29.00
N LYS A 588 11.81 -1.99 -28.86
CA LYS A 588 10.46 -1.85 -28.29
C LYS A 588 10.25 -2.89 -27.20
N THR A 589 9.96 -2.46 -25.98
CA THR A 589 9.61 -3.38 -24.88
C THR A 589 8.10 -3.51 -24.74
N VAL A 590 7.60 -4.75 -24.60
CA VAL A 590 6.20 -5.06 -24.33
C VAL A 590 6.13 -5.88 -23.04
N ASN A 591 5.44 -5.35 -22.03
CA ASN A 591 5.19 -6.06 -20.78
C ASN A 591 3.89 -6.85 -20.90
N VAL A 592 3.89 -8.12 -20.54
CA VAL A 592 2.70 -8.99 -20.50
C VAL A 592 2.60 -9.73 -19.16
N ASP A 593 1.41 -10.18 -18.78
CA ASP A 593 1.24 -11.10 -17.65
C ASP A 593 1.54 -12.57 -18.03
N GLU A 594 1.54 -13.48 -17.06
CA GLU A 594 1.71 -14.93 -17.28
C GLU A 594 0.64 -15.57 -18.18
N ALA A 595 -0.46 -14.87 -18.49
CA ALA A 595 -1.50 -15.29 -19.43
C ALA A 595 -1.41 -14.58 -20.81
N GLY A 596 -0.40 -13.73 -21.02
CA GLY A 596 -0.14 -13.02 -22.27
C GLY A 596 -0.86 -11.66 -22.43
N ASN A 597 -1.57 -11.17 -21.42
CA ASN A 597 -2.25 -9.87 -21.49
C ASN A 597 -1.26 -8.71 -21.36
N VAL A 598 -1.33 -7.71 -22.24
CA VAL A 598 -0.41 -6.54 -22.21
C VAL A 598 -0.66 -5.67 -20.97
N LEU A 599 0.40 -5.44 -20.19
CA LEU A 599 0.39 -4.66 -18.95
C LEU A 599 0.72 -3.19 -19.19
N THR A 600 -0.16 -2.29 -18.75
CA THR A 600 0.02 -0.83 -18.81
C THR A 600 0.85 -0.26 -17.65
N SER A 601 0.99 -1.00 -16.54
CA SER A 601 2.02 -0.80 -15.52
C SER A 601 2.48 -2.16 -15.00
N THR A 602 3.73 -2.22 -14.55
CA THR A 602 4.35 -3.37 -13.86
C THR A 602 4.29 -3.24 -12.33
N ASP A 603 3.68 -2.18 -11.80
CA ASP A 603 3.51 -1.98 -10.36
C ASP A 603 2.70 -3.15 -9.75
N GLY A 604 3.28 -3.83 -8.75
CA GLY A 604 2.69 -5.02 -8.16
C GLY A 604 2.85 -6.30 -9.01
N TYR A 605 3.84 -6.35 -9.90
CA TYR A 605 4.23 -7.58 -10.61
C TYR A 605 5.75 -7.82 -10.50
N THR A 606 6.17 -9.08 -10.63
CA THR A 606 7.57 -9.51 -10.63
C THR A 606 7.94 -10.12 -11.99
N LYS A 607 9.08 -9.72 -12.57
CA LYS A 607 9.53 -10.26 -13.87
C LYS A 607 9.83 -11.77 -13.77
N VAL A 608 9.24 -12.55 -14.68
CA VAL A 608 9.42 -14.00 -14.80
C VAL A 608 10.45 -14.34 -15.87
N SER A 609 10.35 -13.73 -17.05
CA SER A 609 11.25 -13.98 -18.19
C SER A 609 11.27 -12.79 -19.16
N SER A 610 12.15 -12.84 -20.15
CA SER A 610 12.09 -11.97 -21.33
C SER A 610 12.69 -12.64 -22.55
N SER A 611 12.15 -12.32 -23.72
CA SER A 611 12.57 -12.84 -25.03
C SER A 611 12.52 -11.73 -26.08
N ASP A 612 13.50 -11.72 -26.98
CA ASP A 612 13.63 -10.74 -28.05
C ASP A 612 13.34 -11.37 -29.42
N GLU A 613 12.51 -10.73 -30.23
CA GLU A 613 12.33 -11.05 -31.66
C GLU A 613 12.66 -9.82 -32.53
N SER A 614 13.42 -10.01 -33.61
CA SER A 614 13.83 -8.94 -34.53
C SER A 614 13.18 -9.09 -35.91
N VAL A 615 12.56 -8.03 -36.41
CA VAL A 615 11.97 -7.98 -37.76
C VAL A 615 12.49 -6.76 -38.52
N ASP A 616 13.07 -7.00 -39.69
CA ASP A 616 13.46 -5.94 -40.63
C ASP A 616 12.26 -5.47 -41.45
N THR A 617 12.16 -4.15 -41.62
CA THR A 617 11.16 -3.50 -42.48
C THR A 617 11.85 -2.51 -43.40
N THR A 618 11.60 -2.59 -44.71
CA THR A 618 12.25 -1.75 -45.72
C THR A 618 11.29 -0.72 -46.27
N ASP A 619 11.68 0.56 -46.30
CA ASP A 619 10.82 1.61 -46.86
C ASP A 619 10.68 1.45 -48.39
N PRO A 620 9.44 1.36 -48.92
CA PRO A 620 9.22 1.11 -50.34
C PRO A 620 9.59 2.31 -51.23
N LYS A 621 9.75 3.53 -50.67
CA LYS A 621 10.18 4.75 -51.36
C LYS A 621 11.70 4.96 -51.23
N THR A 622 12.24 5.20 -50.04
CA THR A 622 13.68 5.51 -49.82
C THR A 622 14.59 4.29 -49.87
N GLY A 623 14.08 3.11 -49.49
CA GLY A 623 14.85 1.86 -49.42
C GLY A 623 15.49 1.59 -48.06
N ASP A 624 15.30 2.47 -47.08
CA ASP A 624 15.91 2.36 -45.75
C ASP A 624 15.41 1.13 -44.98
N VAL A 625 16.27 0.53 -44.17
CA VAL A 625 15.96 -0.67 -43.38
C VAL A 625 15.83 -0.31 -41.90
N THR A 626 14.63 -0.51 -41.36
CA THR A 626 14.34 -0.39 -39.93
C THR A 626 14.21 -1.77 -39.30
N THR A 627 15.24 -2.17 -38.55
CA THR A 627 15.24 -3.40 -37.73
C THR A 627 14.49 -3.11 -36.43
N THR A 628 13.27 -3.64 -36.28
CA THR A 628 12.52 -3.53 -35.02
C THR A 628 12.83 -4.73 -34.13
N VAL A 629 13.46 -4.51 -32.98
CA VAL A 629 13.68 -5.54 -31.96
C VAL A 629 12.61 -5.40 -30.87
N THR A 630 11.75 -6.41 -30.73
CA THR A 630 10.68 -6.43 -29.74
C THR A 630 11.04 -7.33 -28.56
N THR A 631 11.38 -6.72 -27.42
CA THR A 631 11.58 -7.40 -26.14
C THR A 631 10.23 -7.64 -25.47
N THR A 632 9.71 -8.85 -25.52
CA THR A 632 8.57 -9.23 -24.68
C THR A 632 9.07 -9.62 -23.29
N VAL A 633 8.49 -9.04 -22.24
CA VAL A 633 8.82 -9.31 -20.84
C VAL A 633 7.58 -9.86 -20.16
N VAL A 634 7.68 -11.07 -19.59
CA VAL A 634 6.57 -11.71 -18.87
C VAL A 634 6.67 -11.39 -17.39
N TRP A 635 5.56 -10.99 -16.78
CA TRP A 635 5.46 -10.55 -15.40
C TRP A 635 4.38 -11.33 -14.64
N LYS A 636 4.73 -11.85 -13.47
CA LYS A 636 3.82 -12.51 -12.53
C LYS A 636 3.18 -11.47 -11.62
N LYS A 637 1.87 -11.54 -11.42
CA LYS A 637 1.18 -10.65 -10.48
C LYS A 637 1.56 -11.01 -9.05
N ASN A 638 1.91 -9.99 -8.26
CA ASN A 638 2.17 -10.15 -6.84
C ASN A 638 0.82 -10.20 -6.12
N GLU A 639 0.33 -11.40 -5.83
CA GLU A 639 -0.84 -11.59 -4.98
C GLU A 639 -0.52 -11.07 -3.57
N THR A 640 -1.40 -10.25 -3.00
CA THR A 640 -1.29 -9.83 -1.60
C THR A 640 -1.43 -11.06 -0.71
N PRO A 641 -0.46 -11.36 0.18
CA PRO A 641 -0.53 -12.52 1.06
C PRO A 641 -1.85 -12.60 1.81
N THR A 642 -2.63 -13.65 1.52
CA THR A 642 -3.78 -14.01 2.34
C THR A 642 -3.28 -14.58 3.66
N HIS A 643 -3.80 -14.03 4.75
CA HIS A 643 -3.51 -14.48 6.10
C HIS A 643 -4.66 -15.37 6.56
N ILE A 644 -4.38 -16.66 6.78
CA ILE A 644 -5.38 -17.67 7.13
C ILE A 644 -5.02 -18.36 8.44
N VAL A 645 -6.00 -18.42 9.34
CA VAL A 645 -5.84 -18.96 10.69
C VAL A 645 -6.41 -20.37 10.75
N VAL A 646 -5.58 -21.35 11.15
CA VAL A 646 -5.96 -22.75 11.29
C VAL A 646 -5.88 -23.15 12.76
N ASN A 647 -7.03 -23.42 13.37
CA ASN A 647 -7.12 -23.85 14.78
C ASN A 647 -6.97 -25.37 14.87
N LYS A 648 -6.06 -25.84 15.73
CA LYS A 648 -5.83 -27.27 16.02
C LYS A 648 -5.80 -27.48 17.54
N THR A 649 -6.47 -28.50 18.04
CA THR A 649 -6.41 -28.88 19.47
C THR A 649 -5.67 -30.20 19.65
N VAL A 650 -4.84 -30.29 20.69
CA VAL A 650 -4.13 -31.52 21.09
C VAL A 650 -4.31 -31.71 22.59
N ASN A 651 -4.90 -32.83 23.00
CA ASN A 651 -5.02 -33.21 24.41
C ASN A 651 -3.80 -34.04 24.82
N VAL A 652 -3.16 -33.70 25.94
CA VAL A 652 -2.05 -34.47 26.51
C VAL A 652 -2.22 -34.66 28.01
N ASP A 653 -1.60 -35.69 28.59
CA ASP A 653 -1.47 -35.81 30.05
C ASP A 653 -0.33 -34.92 30.62
N GLU A 654 -0.14 -34.95 31.93
CA GLU A 654 0.94 -34.19 32.62
C GLU A 654 2.35 -34.61 32.16
N ASP A 655 2.52 -35.84 31.66
CA ASP A 655 3.77 -36.38 31.10
C ASP A 655 3.91 -36.11 29.57
N LYS A 656 2.94 -35.38 28.99
CA LYS A 656 2.83 -34.98 27.57
C LYS A 656 2.48 -36.10 26.58
N ASN A 657 1.99 -37.26 27.04
CA ASN A 657 1.45 -38.29 26.14
C ASN A 657 0.12 -37.83 25.54
N VAL A 658 -0.10 -38.05 24.24
CA VAL A 658 -1.33 -37.62 23.55
C VAL A 658 -2.51 -38.50 23.98
N LEU A 659 -3.57 -37.85 24.49
CA LEU A 659 -4.79 -38.51 24.97
C LEU A 659 -5.84 -38.63 23.86
N THR A 660 -6.32 -39.85 23.63
CA THR A 660 -7.40 -40.16 22.66
C THR A 660 -8.81 -40.00 23.24
N SER A 661 -8.95 -40.03 24.57
CA SER A 661 -10.11 -39.53 25.31
C SER A 661 -9.66 -38.79 26.57
N THR A 662 -10.49 -37.86 27.04
CA THR A 662 -10.29 -37.04 28.24
C THR A 662 -11.16 -37.50 29.43
N ASP A 663 -11.88 -38.61 29.29
CA ASP A 663 -12.77 -39.15 30.33
C ASP A 663 -12.01 -39.53 31.61
N GLY A 664 -12.44 -38.99 32.75
CA GLY A 664 -11.77 -39.19 34.04
C GLY A 664 -10.53 -38.31 34.27
N TYR A 665 -10.33 -37.28 33.45
CA TYR A 665 -9.29 -36.28 33.62
C TYR A 665 -9.88 -34.86 33.78
N THR A 666 -9.14 -34.00 34.48
CA THR A 666 -9.42 -32.57 34.66
C THR A 666 -8.34 -31.72 34.01
N VAL A 667 -8.71 -30.60 33.37
CA VAL A 667 -7.76 -29.68 32.75
C VAL A 667 -6.88 -29.00 33.81
N VAL A 668 -5.56 -29.04 33.58
CA VAL A 668 -4.52 -28.38 34.39
C VAL A 668 -4.13 -27.04 33.78
N SER A 669 -3.99 -27.00 32.46
CA SER A 669 -3.63 -25.80 31.71
C SER A 669 -3.98 -25.95 30.23
N SER A 670 -4.06 -24.83 29.52
CA SER A 670 -4.16 -24.78 28.06
C SER A 670 -3.20 -23.74 27.52
N SER A 671 -2.27 -24.14 26.66
CA SER A 671 -1.37 -23.23 25.96
C SER A 671 -1.77 -23.10 24.49
N LYS A 672 -1.83 -21.88 23.98
CA LYS A 672 -2.01 -21.59 22.55
C LYS A 672 -0.67 -21.17 21.97
N GLN A 673 -0.14 -21.96 21.03
CA GLN A 673 1.05 -21.60 20.26
C GLN A 673 0.64 -21.31 18.82
N SER A 674 0.77 -20.04 18.41
CA SER A 674 0.67 -19.61 17.02
C SER A 674 2.01 -19.84 16.31
N VAL A 675 2.01 -20.62 15.23
CA VAL A 675 3.15 -20.76 14.33
C VAL A 675 2.75 -20.26 12.95
N ASP A 676 3.37 -19.17 12.53
CA ASP A 676 3.20 -18.60 11.20
C ASP A 676 4.05 -19.37 10.20
N THR A 677 3.40 -20.05 9.26
CA THR A 677 4.05 -20.78 8.19
C THR A 677 3.82 -20.03 6.88
N THR A 678 4.87 -19.38 6.38
CA THR A 678 4.85 -18.69 5.07
C THR A 678 5.11 -19.70 3.96
N ASP A 679 4.24 -19.76 2.95
CA ASP A 679 4.52 -20.53 1.72
C ASP A 679 5.63 -19.83 0.92
N PRO A 680 6.81 -20.47 0.71
CA PRO A 680 7.93 -19.88 -0.01
C PRO A 680 7.67 -19.62 -1.50
N LYS A 681 6.53 -20.08 -2.07
CA LYS A 681 6.15 -19.83 -3.47
C LYS A 681 5.11 -18.73 -3.66
N THR A 682 4.30 -18.43 -2.64
CA THR A 682 3.19 -17.47 -2.75
C THR A 682 3.22 -16.36 -1.69
N GLY A 683 4.04 -16.47 -0.66
CA GLY A 683 4.10 -15.51 0.45
C GLY A 683 2.90 -15.57 1.41
N ASN A 684 1.88 -16.38 1.12
CA ASN A 684 0.72 -16.57 1.99
C ASN A 684 1.14 -17.06 3.37
N ILE A 685 0.56 -16.47 4.42
CA ILE A 685 0.88 -16.80 5.82
C ILE A 685 -0.25 -17.64 6.39
N THR A 686 0.05 -18.89 6.74
CA THR A 686 -0.86 -19.74 7.50
C THR A 686 -0.47 -19.73 8.97
N THR A 687 -1.22 -19.03 9.81
CA THR A 687 -1.05 -19.08 11.27
C THR A 687 -1.75 -20.33 11.80
N THR A 688 -0.96 -21.35 12.13
CA THR A 688 -1.50 -22.53 12.82
C THR A 688 -1.52 -22.24 14.32
N ILE A 689 -2.71 -22.05 14.90
CA ILE A 689 -2.91 -21.92 16.35
C ILE A 689 -3.11 -23.33 16.92
N THR A 690 -2.04 -23.90 17.47
CA THR A 690 -2.11 -25.17 18.19
C THR A 690 -2.45 -24.89 19.66
N THR A 691 -3.63 -25.32 20.08
CA THR A 691 -4.08 -25.33 21.47
C THR A 691 -3.71 -26.67 22.10
N THR A 692 -2.66 -26.71 22.91
CA THR A 692 -2.29 -27.88 23.69
C THR A 692 -2.98 -27.80 25.05
N VAL A 693 -3.84 -28.76 25.36
CA VAL A 693 -4.55 -28.86 26.64
C VAL A 693 -3.92 -29.97 27.46
N VAL A 694 -3.45 -29.63 28.66
CA VAL A 694 -2.81 -30.57 29.61
C VAL A 694 -3.85 -31.05 30.61
N TRP A 695 -3.93 -32.36 30.79
CA TRP A 695 -4.98 -33.05 31.55
C TRP A 695 -4.36 -33.88 32.69
N LYS A 696 -4.85 -33.68 33.91
CA LYS A 696 -4.49 -34.47 35.11
C LYS A 696 -5.56 -35.52 35.36
N ARG A 697 -5.15 -36.77 35.56
CA ARG A 697 -6.08 -37.86 35.89
C ARG A 697 -6.66 -37.61 37.28
N THR A 698 -7.99 -37.59 37.39
CA THR A 698 -8.67 -37.25 38.65
C THR A 698 -8.78 -38.50 39.52
N PRO A 699 -8.21 -38.53 40.75
CA PRO A 699 -8.28 -39.71 41.60
C PRO A 699 -9.73 -40.07 41.98
N GLN A 700 -10.08 -41.35 41.88
CA GLN A 700 -11.38 -41.87 42.29
C GLN A 700 -11.41 -42.06 43.81
N ARG A 701 -12.57 -41.79 44.43
CA ARG A 701 -12.78 -42.03 45.87
C ARG A 701 -13.87 -43.07 46.08
N PHE A 702 -13.49 -44.19 46.70
CA PHE A 702 -14.36 -45.33 46.96
C PHE A 702 -14.82 -45.32 48.41
N ILE A 703 -16.07 -45.73 48.67
CA ILE A 703 -16.66 -45.76 50.01
C ILE A 703 -17.06 -47.20 50.35
N ILE A 704 -16.62 -47.68 51.52
CA ILE A 704 -16.99 -48.99 52.07
C ILE A 704 -17.67 -48.79 53.43
N ASN A 705 -18.74 -49.52 53.71
CA ASN A 705 -19.56 -49.34 54.92
C ASN A 705 -19.68 -50.60 55.78
N ASN A 706 -18.83 -50.71 56.80
CA ASN A 706 -18.88 -51.80 57.79
C ASN A 706 -19.78 -51.44 58.99
N THR A 707 -20.55 -52.40 59.49
CA THR A 707 -21.33 -52.28 60.74
C THR A 707 -20.95 -53.40 61.69
N VAL A 708 -20.64 -53.06 62.94
CA VAL A 708 -20.29 -54.02 64.01
C VAL A 708 -21.26 -53.82 65.17
N ASN A 709 -22.04 -54.85 65.48
CA ASN A 709 -22.89 -54.87 66.67
C ASN A 709 -22.11 -55.46 67.83
N VAL A 710 -22.17 -54.82 69.01
CA VAL A 710 -21.61 -55.34 70.26
C VAL A 710 -22.63 -55.25 71.40
N ASP A 711 -22.49 -56.10 72.42
CA ASP A 711 -23.25 -55.95 73.67
C ASP A 711 -22.69 -54.84 74.59
N ASP A 712 -23.35 -54.57 75.72
CA ASP A 712 -22.91 -53.58 76.71
C ASP A 712 -21.67 -54.01 77.54
N ALA A 713 -21.09 -55.18 77.25
CA ALA A 713 -19.77 -55.61 77.70
C ALA A 713 -18.70 -55.60 76.57
N GLY A 714 -19.09 -55.27 75.32
CA GLY A 714 -18.19 -55.17 74.16
C GLY A 714 -18.06 -56.44 73.30
N ASN A 715 -18.79 -57.52 73.59
CA ASN A 715 -18.75 -58.76 72.81
C ASN A 715 -19.51 -58.60 71.48
N THR A 716 -18.97 -59.10 70.37
CA THR A 716 -19.62 -58.99 69.05
C THR A 716 -20.91 -59.82 68.96
N LEU A 717 -22.01 -59.18 68.54
CA LEU A 717 -23.31 -59.79 68.37
C LEU A 717 -23.59 -60.14 66.90
N THR A 718 -23.86 -61.42 66.62
CA THR A 718 -24.33 -61.91 65.32
C THR A 718 -25.83 -61.75 65.10
N ASN A 719 -26.59 -61.50 66.17
CA ASN A 719 -28.03 -61.22 66.17
C ASN A 719 -28.34 -60.22 67.29
N THR A 720 -29.19 -59.23 67.01
CA THR A 720 -29.56 -58.17 67.96
C THR A 720 -30.98 -58.34 68.52
N ASN A 721 -31.73 -59.38 68.14
CA ASN A 721 -33.01 -59.71 68.77
C ASN A 721 -32.84 -60.03 70.26
N GLY A 722 -33.75 -59.53 71.10
CA GLY A 722 -33.63 -59.58 72.56
C GLY A 722 -32.74 -58.49 73.16
N TYR A 723 -32.32 -57.48 72.38
CA TYR A 723 -31.52 -56.35 72.84
C TYR A 723 -32.12 -55.01 72.39
N THR A 724 -31.77 -53.92 73.06
CA THR A 724 -32.16 -52.54 72.77
C THR A 724 -30.91 -51.70 72.49
N GLN A 725 -30.92 -50.87 71.46
CA GLN A 725 -29.78 -50.02 71.10
C GLN A 725 -29.52 -48.97 72.20
N VAL A 726 -28.28 -48.90 72.69
CA VAL A 726 -27.84 -47.93 73.71
C VAL A 726 -27.14 -46.74 73.06
N SER A 727 -26.27 -47.01 72.08
CA SER A 727 -25.52 -45.98 71.36
C SER A 727 -25.06 -46.49 69.99
N SER A 728 -24.72 -45.55 69.12
CA SER A 728 -23.92 -45.83 67.92
C SER A 728 -22.77 -44.84 67.86
N SER A 729 -21.63 -45.30 67.34
CA SER A 729 -20.45 -44.47 67.07
C SER A 729 -19.89 -44.82 65.71
N ARG A 730 -19.29 -43.85 65.02
CA ARG A 730 -18.75 -44.03 63.68
C ARG A 730 -17.32 -43.52 63.61
N LYS A 731 -16.46 -44.28 62.93
CA LYS A 731 -15.08 -43.87 62.60
C LYS A 731 -14.83 -44.12 61.11
N SER A 732 -14.05 -43.26 60.49
CA SER A 732 -13.53 -43.43 59.13
C SER A 732 -12.04 -43.74 59.16
N ALA A 733 -11.57 -44.48 58.17
CA ALA A 733 -10.16 -44.63 57.83
C ALA A 733 -10.01 -44.52 56.31
N ASP A 734 -9.09 -43.66 55.87
CA ASP A 734 -8.76 -43.48 54.46
C ASP A 734 -7.50 -44.28 54.13
N VAL A 735 -7.55 -45.05 53.03
CA VAL A 735 -6.40 -45.77 52.46
C VAL A 735 -6.18 -45.27 51.04
N THR A 736 -5.06 -44.60 50.81
CA THR A 736 -4.67 -44.13 49.46
C THR A 736 -3.86 -45.21 48.76
N ASP A 737 -4.30 -45.60 47.56
CA ASP A 737 -3.52 -46.47 46.68
C ASP A 737 -2.32 -45.72 46.10
N ALA A 738 -1.12 -46.25 46.31
CA ALA A 738 0.14 -45.58 45.99
C ALA A 738 0.49 -45.57 44.49
N GLN A 739 -0.26 -46.26 43.63
CA GLN A 739 0.01 -46.38 42.19
C GLN A 739 -0.98 -45.57 41.35
N THR A 740 -2.21 -45.44 41.83
CA THR A 740 -3.31 -44.75 41.14
C THR A 740 -3.74 -43.44 41.82
N GLY A 741 -3.32 -43.21 43.07
CA GLY A 741 -3.74 -42.08 43.90
C GLY A 741 -5.18 -42.18 44.42
N ASN A 742 -5.91 -43.24 44.07
CA ASN A 742 -7.30 -43.45 44.47
C ASN A 742 -7.41 -43.59 46.01
N ILE A 743 -8.47 -43.06 46.60
CA ILE A 743 -8.68 -43.07 48.06
C ILE A 743 -9.85 -43.99 48.38
N THR A 744 -9.64 -44.99 49.23
CA THR A 744 -10.73 -45.82 49.78
C THR A 744 -11.04 -45.38 51.20
N THR A 745 -12.18 -44.74 51.42
CA THR A 745 -12.69 -44.37 52.74
C THR A 745 -13.55 -45.51 53.28
N THR A 746 -13.06 -46.21 54.29
CA THR A 746 -13.82 -47.23 55.01
C THR A 746 -14.47 -46.61 56.26
N PHE A 747 -15.79 -46.57 56.31
CA PHE A 747 -16.53 -46.22 57.52
C PHE A 747 -16.88 -47.47 58.31
N THR A 748 -16.53 -47.49 59.60
CA THR A 748 -17.00 -48.50 60.56
C THR A 748 -17.97 -47.86 61.54
N THR A 749 -19.22 -48.33 61.53
CA THR A 749 -20.25 -47.98 62.52
C THR A 749 -20.28 -49.08 63.59
N THR A 750 -19.91 -48.74 64.82
CA THR A 750 -20.04 -49.65 65.98
C THR A 750 -21.32 -49.29 66.74
N ILE A 751 -22.22 -50.26 66.90
CA ILE A 751 -23.51 -50.10 67.59
C ILE A 751 -23.48 -50.94 68.87
N VAL A 752 -23.77 -50.31 70.01
CA VAL A 752 -23.81 -50.95 71.33
C VAL A 752 -25.25 -51.28 71.70
N TRP A 753 -25.49 -52.52 72.09
CA TRP A 753 -26.80 -53.08 72.37
C TRP A 753 -26.86 -53.64 73.79
N LYS A 754 -27.92 -53.35 74.53
CA LYS A 754 -28.14 -53.88 75.89
C LYS A 754 -29.25 -54.91 75.90
N LYS A 755 -29.02 -56.06 76.53
CA LYS A 755 -29.99 -57.15 76.56
C LYS A 755 -31.26 -56.75 77.32
N ASP A 756 -32.43 -56.96 76.70
CA ASP A 756 -33.72 -56.77 77.37
C ASP A 756 -34.01 -57.96 78.30
N THR A 757 -34.70 -57.69 79.41
CA THR A 757 -34.99 -58.64 80.49
C THR A 757 -36.47 -58.64 80.91
N LYS A 758 -37.35 -57.92 80.20
CA LYS A 758 -38.80 -57.96 80.38
C LYS A 758 -39.33 -59.41 80.29
N PRO A 759 -39.99 -59.96 81.33
CA PRO A 759 -40.65 -61.24 81.21
C PRO A 759 -41.84 -61.16 80.25
N ASN A 760 -42.10 -62.24 79.53
CA ASN A 760 -43.18 -62.38 78.53
C ASN A 760 -43.16 -61.38 77.35
N THR A 761 -41.98 -60.82 77.03
CA THR A 761 -41.77 -59.94 75.86
C THR A 761 -40.69 -60.51 74.93
N THR A 762 -40.94 -60.51 73.62
CA THR A 762 -39.95 -60.78 72.57
C THR A 762 -39.58 -59.49 71.87
N VAL A 763 -38.30 -59.10 71.89
CA VAL A 763 -37.78 -57.92 71.18
C VAL A 763 -37.15 -58.33 69.85
N ILE A 764 -37.61 -57.76 68.74
CA ILE A 764 -37.12 -57.99 67.38
C ILE A 764 -36.55 -56.68 66.83
N ASN A 765 -35.34 -56.74 66.28
CA ASN A 765 -34.71 -55.62 65.60
C ASN A 765 -34.60 -55.92 64.10
N LYS A 766 -35.05 -54.98 63.27
CA LYS A 766 -34.93 -55.05 61.81
C LYS A 766 -34.19 -53.81 61.32
N THR A 767 -33.27 -53.99 60.37
CA THR A 767 -32.56 -52.87 59.74
C THR A 767 -32.91 -52.83 58.26
N VAL A 768 -33.28 -51.66 57.76
CA VAL A 768 -33.52 -51.39 56.35
C VAL A 768 -32.58 -50.27 55.93
N ASN A 769 -31.73 -50.54 54.93
CA ASN A 769 -30.92 -49.50 54.30
C ASN A 769 -31.70 -48.93 53.11
N VAL A 770 -31.78 -47.61 52.99
CA VAL A 770 -32.40 -46.92 51.86
C VAL A 770 -31.49 -45.84 51.30
N ASP A 771 -31.63 -45.52 50.02
CA ASP A 771 -31.00 -44.35 49.42
C ASP A 771 -31.72 -43.04 49.83
N ASP A 772 -31.24 -41.92 49.33
CA ASP A 772 -31.75 -40.60 49.68
C ASP A 772 -33.15 -40.32 49.11
N LYS A 773 -33.50 -41.06 48.04
CA LYS A 773 -34.79 -41.06 47.32
C LYS A 773 -35.80 -42.07 47.90
N GLY A 774 -35.37 -42.96 48.80
CA GLY A 774 -36.20 -43.93 49.53
C GLY A 774 -36.18 -45.36 48.99
N ASN A 775 -35.34 -45.68 48.00
CA ASN A 775 -35.20 -47.02 47.44
C ASN A 775 -34.41 -47.93 48.39
N VAL A 776 -34.85 -49.18 48.57
CA VAL A 776 -34.14 -50.14 49.45
C VAL A 776 -32.81 -50.59 48.83
N LEU A 777 -31.73 -50.48 49.60
CA LEU A 777 -30.37 -50.80 49.19
C LEU A 777 -29.96 -52.23 49.59
N THR A 778 -29.52 -53.01 48.60
CA THR A 778 -28.97 -54.38 48.81
C THR A 778 -27.50 -54.41 49.19
N SER A 779 -26.74 -53.36 48.82
CA SER A 779 -25.44 -53.01 49.40
C SER A 779 -25.38 -51.50 49.62
N THR A 780 -24.57 -51.07 50.59
CA THR A 780 -24.31 -49.67 50.92
C THR A 780 -22.92 -49.22 50.44
N ASP A 781 -22.15 -50.06 49.76
CA ASP A 781 -20.86 -49.67 49.19
C ASP A 781 -21.03 -48.63 48.07
N GLY A 782 -20.18 -47.61 48.07
CA GLY A 782 -20.31 -46.44 47.20
C GLY A 782 -21.36 -45.40 47.66
N TYR A 783 -22.00 -45.59 48.81
CA TYR A 783 -22.99 -44.66 49.38
C TYR A 783 -22.51 -44.06 50.71
N TYR A 784 -22.77 -42.78 50.95
CA TYR A 784 -22.45 -42.09 52.21
C TYR A 784 -23.64 -42.09 53.17
N PHE A 785 -23.46 -42.49 54.43
CA PHE A 785 -24.53 -42.51 55.43
C PHE A 785 -24.88 -41.09 55.89
N ILE A 786 -26.15 -40.69 55.73
CA ILE A 786 -26.65 -39.37 56.15
C ILE A 786 -27.21 -39.44 57.57
N SER A 787 -28.10 -40.41 57.83
CA SER A 787 -28.87 -40.49 59.08
C SER A 787 -29.50 -41.86 59.32
N GLN A 788 -29.87 -42.12 60.57
CA GLN A 788 -30.68 -43.26 60.98
C GLN A 788 -31.94 -42.73 61.68
N SER A 789 -33.09 -43.30 61.35
CA SER A 789 -34.32 -43.18 62.14
C SER A 789 -34.75 -44.55 62.65
N SER A 790 -35.65 -44.59 63.62
CA SER A 790 -36.30 -45.82 64.06
C SER A 790 -37.79 -45.64 64.20
N THR A 791 -38.54 -46.73 64.00
CA THR A 791 -39.96 -46.84 64.30
C THR A 791 -40.19 -48.08 65.15
N TRP A 792 -40.90 -47.92 66.26
CA TRP A 792 -41.25 -49.01 67.18
C TRP A 792 -42.70 -49.42 66.96
N GLN A 793 -42.95 -50.71 66.97
CA GLN A 793 -44.27 -51.33 66.86
C GLN A 793 -44.40 -52.40 67.92
N SER A 794 -45.57 -52.54 68.52
CA SER A 794 -45.86 -53.60 69.50
C SER A 794 -47.17 -54.29 69.17
N SER A 795 -47.17 -55.62 69.34
CA SER A 795 -48.35 -56.46 69.20
C SER A 795 -48.36 -57.50 70.32
N THR A 796 -49.43 -57.54 71.09
CA THR A 796 -49.68 -58.55 72.13
C THR A 796 -50.65 -59.59 71.61
N ASP A 797 -50.34 -60.87 71.81
CA ASP A 797 -51.20 -61.99 71.39
C ASP A 797 -52.29 -62.35 72.42
N SER A 798 -53.14 -63.32 72.08
CA SER A 798 -54.22 -63.80 72.94
C SER A 798 -53.76 -64.57 74.20
N THR A 799 -52.45 -64.76 74.39
CA THR A 799 -51.85 -65.31 75.62
C THR A 799 -51.24 -64.22 76.52
N GLY A 800 -51.24 -62.97 76.06
CA GLY A 800 -50.59 -61.85 76.75
C GLY A 800 -49.09 -61.74 76.46
N HIS A 801 -48.55 -62.54 75.53
CA HIS A 801 -47.16 -62.42 75.10
C HIS A 801 -47.01 -61.24 74.14
N THR A 802 -46.02 -60.37 74.38
CA THR A 802 -45.85 -59.13 73.62
C THR A 802 -44.63 -59.18 72.72
N THR A 803 -44.81 -58.91 71.43
CA THR A 803 -43.69 -58.74 70.49
C THR A 803 -43.46 -57.26 70.24
N GLU A 804 -42.33 -56.73 70.70
CA GLU A 804 -41.84 -55.39 70.36
C GLU A 804 -40.91 -55.49 69.14
N THR A 805 -41.23 -54.83 68.05
CA THR A 805 -40.37 -54.73 66.86
C THR A 805 -39.87 -53.30 66.69
N THR A 806 -38.56 -53.11 66.69
CA THR A 806 -37.94 -51.84 66.26
C THR A 806 -37.38 -51.99 64.85
N ILE A 807 -37.83 -51.12 63.95
CA ILE A 807 -37.34 -51.04 62.56
C ILE A 807 -36.45 -49.80 62.46
N PHE A 808 -35.16 -50.03 62.24
CA PHE A 808 -34.15 -49.00 62.00
C PHE A 808 -34.02 -48.75 60.51
N THR A 809 -34.28 -47.52 60.07
CA THR A 809 -34.14 -47.10 58.67
C THR A 809 -32.89 -46.24 58.54
N ASN A 810 -31.87 -46.78 57.90
CA ASN A 810 -30.61 -46.09 57.62
C ASN A 810 -30.70 -45.43 56.25
N LYS A 811 -30.56 -44.10 56.18
CA LYS A 811 -30.64 -43.31 54.95
C LYS A 811 -29.24 -42.94 54.46
N TYR A 812 -28.95 -43.28 53.21
CA TYR A 812 -27.65 -43.03 52.58
C TYR A 812 -27.80 -42.18 51.31
N HIS A 813 -26.90 -41.23 51.09
CA HIS A 813 -26.74 -40.55 49.81
C HIS A 813 -25.81 -41.36 48.89
N LYS A 814 -25.94 -41.21 47.58
CA LYS A 814 -24.88 -41.64 46.65
C LYS A 814 -24.14 -40.39 46.20
N PRO A 815 -22.89 -40.16 46.63
CA PRO A 815 -22.14 -38.97 46.23
C PRO A 815 -22.07 -38.79 44.72
N GLU A 816 -22.46 -37.61 44.25
CA GLU A 816 -22.41 -37.21 42.85
C GLU A 816 -21.20 -36.28 42.61
N ALA A 817 -20.55 -36.44 41.46
CA ALA A 817 -19.43 -35.59 41.04
C ALA A 817 -19.94 -34.54 40.05
N LYS A 818 -19.78 -33.26 40.39
CA LYS A 818 -20.37 -32.13 39.66
C LYS A 818 -19.30 -31.13 39.26
N THR A 819 -19.06 -31.00 37.96
CA THR A 819 -18.20 -29.94 37.42
C THR A 819 -19.00 -28.66 37.19
N VAL A 820 -18.46 -27.52 37.61
CA VAL A 820 -19.03 -26.18 37.40
C VAL A 820 -18.01 -25.33 36.66
N TYR A 821 -18.37 -24.82 35.48
CA TYR A 821 -17.50 -23.96 34.68
C TYR A 821 -17.84 -22.48 34.94
N LYS A 822 -16.81 -21.65 35.07
CA LYS A 822 -16.89 -20.20 35.21
C LYS A 822 -15.83 -19.55 34.33
N GLU A 823 -16.23 -18.60 33.49
CA GLU A 823 -15.27 -17.74 32.80
C GLU A 823 -15.07 -16.43 33.59
N VAL A 824 -13.86 -15.89 33.55
CA VAL A 824 -13.47 -14.60 34.12
C VAL A 824 -12.60 -13.89 33.09
N ASP A 825 -13.19 -13.00 32.32
CA ASP A 825 -12.48 -12.19 31.34
C ASP A 825 -11.83 -10.97 32.02
N VAL A 826 -10.54 -10.78 31.80
CA VAL A 826 -9.76 -9.66 32.34
C VAL A 826 -8.88 -9.02 31.26
N ASP A 827 -8.49 -7.77 31.45
CA ASP A 827 -7.45 -7.14 30.63
C ASP A 827 -6.03 -7.55 31.07
N GLU A 828 -5.00 -7.04 30.38
CA GLU A 828 -3.59 -7.28 30.74
C GLU A 828 -3.18 -6.71 32.12
N GLY A 829 -4.01 -5.86 32.74
CA GLY A 829 -3.85 -5.39 34.13
C GLY A 829 -4.58 -6.26 35.16
N GLY A 830 -5.38 -7.23 34.73
CA GLY A 830 -6.20 -8.08 35.60
C GLY A 830 -7.59 -7.52 35.93
N PHE A 831 -8.03 -6.43 35.28
CA PHE A 831 -9.35 -5.85 35.52
C PHE A 831 -10.44 -6.57 34.74
N ALA A 832 -11.57 -6.89 35.39
CA ALA A 832 -12.67 -7.63 34.77
C ALA A 832 -13.33 -6.87 33.61
N LEU A 833 -13.43 -7.52 32.45
CA LEU A 833 -13.97 -6.96 31.22
C LEU A 833 -15.44 -7.35 31.01
N ALA A 834 -16.34 -6.36 31.08
CA ALA A 834 -17.76 -6.52 30.77
C ALA A 834 -18.07 -6.46 29.25
N ASP A 835 -17.19 -5.83 28.46
CA ASP A 835 -17.23 -5.80 27.00
C ASP A 835 -15.85 -6.21 26.46
N LYS A 836 -15.85 -6.86 25.30
CA LYS A 836 -14.67 -7.42 24.60
C LYS A 836 -14.43 -6.71 23.25
N THR A 837 -15.27 -5.74 22.89
CA THR A 837 -15.18 -4.97 21.65
C THR A 837 -13.86 -4.20 21.57
N GLY A 838 -13.08 -4.44 20.51
CA GLY A 838 -11.75 -3.84 20.33
C GLY A 838 -10.60 -4.56 21.05
N TYR A 839 -10.85 -5.69 21.70
CA TYR A 839 -9.84 -6.49 22.39
C TYR A 839 -9.56 -7.83 21.67
N ILE A 840 -8.34 -8.36 21.84
CA ILE A 840 -7.95 -9.72 21.41
C ILE A 840 -7.60 -10.59 22.63
N GLN A 841 -8.08 -11.83 22.66
CA GLN A 841 -7.71 -12.80 23.70
C GLN A 841 -6.25 -13.24 23.49
N ILE A 842 -5.37 -12.94 24.46
CA ILE A 842 -3.94 -13.29 24.39
C ILE A 842 -3.58 -14.50 25.27
N SER A 843 -4.36 -14.80 26.31
CA SER A 843 -4.23 -16.05 27.07
C SER A 843 -5.58 -16.53 27.62
N SER A 844 -5.63 -17.80 28.02
CA SER A 844 -6.78 -18.43 28.64
C SER A 844 -6.26 -19.52 29.57
N THR A 845 -6.38 -19.28 30.87
CA THR A 845 -5.77 -20.09 31.93
C THR A 845 -6.86 -20.68 32.81
N PRO A 846 -7.25 -21.95 32.62
CA PRO A 846 -8.13 -22.65 33.53
C PRO A 846 -7.39 -22.96 34.85
N THR A 847 -8.06 -22.68 35.96
CA THR A 847 -7.69 -23.16 37.29
C THR A 847 -8.85 -24.01 37.82
N SER A 848 -8.56 -25.12 38.48
CA SER A 848 -9.59 -26.01 39.02
C SER A 848 -9.42 -26.21 40.52
N ALA A 849 -10.53 -26.13 41.24
CA ALA A 849 -10.63 -26.41 42.67
C ALA A 849 -11.75 -27.42 42.91
N THR A 850 -11.44 -28.56 43.52
CA THR A 850 -12.44 -29.57 43.91
C THR A 850 -12.68 -29.48 45.41
N VAL A 851 -13.95 -29.28 45.78
CA VAL A 851 -14.40 -29.19 47.17
C VAL A 851 -15.36 -30.35 47.44
N LEU A 852 -15.21 -30.97 48.61
CA LEU A 852 -16.12 -32.00 49.12
C LEU A 852 -17.17 -31.33 50.01
N ASP A 853 -18.46 -31.54 49.77
CA ASP A 853 -19.51 -31.13 50.70
C ASP A 853 -19.48 -32.05 51.94
N PRO A 854 -19.31 -31.53 53.17
CA PRO A 854 -19.16 -32.36 54.36
C PRO A 854 -20.45 -33.09 54.78
N ASN A 855 -21.62 -32.69 54.26
CA ASN A 855 -22.94 -33.16 54.69
C ASN A 855 -23.43 -34.37 53.87
N ASN A 856 -23.17 -34.40 52.56
CA ASN A 856 -23.56 -35.50 51.66
C ASN A 856 -22.38 -36.17 50.93
N TRP A 857 -21.18 -35.59 50.99
CA TRP A 857 -19.94 -36.04 50.34
C TRP A 857 -19.88 -35.90 48.82
N ASP A 858 -20.73 -35.04 48.22
CA ASP A 858 -20.59 -34.64 46.81
C ASP A 858 -19.23 -33.97 46.54
N MET A 859 -18.70 -34.19 45.35
CA MET A 859 -17.48 -33.52 44.88
C MET A 859 -17.82 -32.47 43.84
N VAL A 860 -17.67 -31.19 44.20
CA VAL A 860 -17.88 -30.05 43.30
C VAL A 860 -16.53 -29.55 42.78
N THR A 861 -16.23 -29.84 41.52
CA THR A 861 -15.05 -29.31 40.82
C THR A 861 -15.42 -28.01 40.12
N THR A 862 -15.02 -26.88 40.69
CA THR A 862 -15.17 -25.57 40.03
C THR A 862 -13.95 -25.31 39.15
N VAL A 863 -14.18 -25.16 37.84
CA VAL A 863 -13.17 -24.77 36.84
C VAL A 863 -13.38 -23.29 36.53
N THR A 864 -12.42 -22.45 36.92
CA THR A 864 -12.41 -21.01 36.61
C THR A 864 -11.40 -20.72 35.51
N THR A 865 -11.89 -20.38 34.32
CA THR A 865 -11.09 -19.98 33.16
C THR A 865 -10.85 -18.47 33.19
N THR A 866 -9.63 -18.05 33.53
CA THR A 866 -9.23 -16.65 33.43
C THR A 866 -8.74 -16.35 32.03
N ASN A 867 -9.49 -15.54 31.27
CA ASN A 867 -9.15 -15.12 29.92
C ASN A 867 -8.48 -13.75 29.97
N VAL A 868 -7.24 -13.60 29.50
CA VAL A 868 -6.56 -12.29 29.42
C VAL A 868 -6.70 -11.71 28.02
N TRP A 869 -7.13 -10.45 27.95
CA TRP A 869 -7.41 -9.74 26.70
C TRP A 869 -6.59 -8.45 26.58
N ARG A 870 -6.03 -8.20 25.39
CA ARG A 870 -5.28 -6.98 25.03
C ARG A 870 -6.15 -6.04 24.22
N ASN A 871 -6.17 -4.75 24.57
CA ASN A 871 -6.86 -3.72 23.77
C ASN A 871 -6.05 -3.42 22.49
N VAL A 872 -6.73 -3.31 21.36
CA VAL A 872 -6.12 -3.02 20.03
C VAL A 872 -6.51 -1.62 19.52
N ALA A 873 -7.52 -0.99 20.12
CA ALA A 873 -8.18 0.23 19.65
C ALA A 873 -7.58 1.53 20.23
N ALA A 874 -6.25 1.70 20.15
CA ALA A 874 -5.56 2.96 20.47
C ALA A 874 -4.28 3.23 19.64
N ALA A 875 -3.96 2.37 18.68
CA ALA A 875 -2.60 2.28 18.12
C ALA A 875 -2.24 3.30 17.01
N GLY A 876 -3.14 4.24 16.65
CA GLY A 876 -2.99 5.06 15.43
C GLY A 876 -2.97 6.59 15.60
N THR A 877 -3.41 7.12 16.74
CA THR A 877 -3.66 8.57 16.94
C THR A 877 -2.57 9.26 17.75
N ILE A 878 -2.36 8.79 18.99
CA ILE A 878 -1.53 9.41 20.04
C ILE A 878 -0.13 9.80 19.54
N ILE A 879 0.59 8.87 18.89
CA ILE A 879 1.99 9.10 18.48
C ILE A 879 2.09 10.10 17.31
N GLY A 880 1.04 10.29 16.52
CA GLY A 880 0.97 11.32 15.47
C GLY A 880 0.83 12.74 16.01
N ALA A 881 0.47 12.92 17.29
CA ALA A 881 0.35 14.21 17.94
C ALA A 881 1.63 14.65 18.68
N ILE A 882 2.60 13.76 18.87
CA ILE A 882 3.86 14.07 19.57
C ILE A 882 4.70 15.02 18.72
N LYS A 883 4.89 16.26 19.21
CA LYS A 883 5.70 17.30 18.56
C LYS A 883 7.20 17.07 18.77
N SER A 884 8.01 17.51 17.80
CA SER A 884 9.46 17.55 17.95
C SER A 884 9.90 18.68 18.88
N VAL A 885 11.02 18.51 19.58
CA VAL A 885 11.70 19.58 20.34
C VAL A 885 12.03 20.80 19.47
N ASN A 886 12.11 20.64 18.15
CA ASN A 886 12.35 21.73 17.18
C ASN A 886 11.06 22.29 16.55
N ASP A 887 9.88 21.97 17.09
CA ASP A 887 8.62 22.58 16.68
C ASP A 887 8.52 23.98 17.31
N ALA A 888 8.20 25.01 16.52
CA ALA A 888 8.19 26.40 17.00
C ALA A 888 7.21 26.65 18.17
N VAL A 889 6.18 25.81 18.33
CA VAL A 889 5.26 25.88 19.49
C VAL A 889 5.90 25.28 20.74
N ILE A 890 6.82 24.32 20.57
CA ILE A 890 7.63 23.72 21.65
C ILE A 890 8.73 24.68 22.11
N GLU A 891 9.40 25.38 21.19
CA GLU A 891 10.36 26.45 21.54
C GLU A 891 9.68 27.57 22.36
N LEU A 892 8.44 27.96 22.00
CA LEU A 892 7.69 28.99 22.73
C LEU A 892 7.33 28.58 24.17
N ILE A 893 6.87 27.34 24.40
CA ILE A 893 6.54 26.89 25.76
C ILE A 893 7.81 26.61 26.60
N GLN A 894 8.92 26.21 25.97
CA GLN A 894 10.22 26.16 26.61
C GLN A 894 10.68 27.56 27.06
N ASP A 895 10.54 28.58 26.22
CA ASP A 895 10.91 29.96 26.56
C ASP A 895 10.01 30.56 27.65
N GLN A 896 8.71 30.24 27.64
CA GLN A 896 7.76 30.61 28.69
C GLN A 896 8.23 30.08 30.06
N VAL A 897 8.56 28.78 30.15
CA VAL A 897 8.98 28.15 31.40
C VAL A 897 10.41 28.56 31.82
N THR A 898 11.35 28.68 30.89
CA THR A 898 12.80 28.81 31.22
C THR A 898 13.36 30.23 31.19
N LYS A 899 12.80 31.13 30.36
CA LYS A 899 13.30 32.52 30.21
C LYS A 899 12.37 33.54 30.86
N GLN A 900 11.06 33.25 30.90
CA GLN A 900 10.04 34.15 31.45
C GLN A 900 9.59 33.78 32.87
N ASP A 901 10.09 32.66 33.41
CA ASP A 901 9.69 32.06 34.70
C ASP A 901 8.16 32.01 34.86
N GLN A 902 7.48 31.61 33.78
CA GLN A 902 6.03 31.69 33.67
C GLN A 902 5.38 30.31 33.66
N LYS A 903 4.35 30.15 34.50
CA LYS A 903 3.56 28.92 34.62
C LYS A 903 2.87 28.58 33.30
N VAL A 904 2.61 27.29 33.13
CA VAL A 904 1.78 26.77 32.03
C VAL A 904 0.31 26.84 32.46
N SER A 905 -0.60 27.30 31.59
CA SER A 905 -2.05 27.31 31.89
C SER A 905 -2.70 25.95 31.67
N ILE A 906 -3.88 25.73 32.26
CA ILE A 906 -4.69 24.50 32.10
C ILE A 906 -4.88 24.15 30.61
N GLU A 907 -5.24 25.14 29.80
CA GLU A 907 -5.51 24.97 28.36
C GLU A 907 -4.22 24.63 27.59
N GLN A 908 -3.09 25.24 27.96
CA GLN A 908 -1.78 24.84 27.42
C GLN A 908 -1.43 23.40 27.83
N GLY A 909 -1.65 23.03 29.10
CA GLY A 909 -1.46 21.66 29.57
C GLY A 909 -2.28 20.65 28.77
N GLN A 910 -3.57 20.93 28.55
CA GLN A 910 -4.47 20.12 27.71
C GLN A 910 -4.07 20.11 26.22
N GLN A 911 -3.43 21.16 25.72
CA GLN A 911 -2.93 21.24 24.33
C GLN A 911 -1.64 20.43 24.12
N TYR A 912 -0.77 20.34 25.13
CA TYR A 912 0.54 19.69 25.02
C TYR A 912 0.54 18.24 25.51
N THR A 913 -0.32 17.88 26.46
CA THR A 913 -0.47 16.50 26.95
C THR A 913 -1.53 15.74 26.16
N ASP A 914 -1.39 14.41 26.07
CA ASP A 914 -2.40 13.54 25.48
C ASP A 914 -3.19 12.85 26.61
N ALA A 915 -4.51 13.01 26.60
CA ALA A 915 -5.39 12.50 27.66
C ALA A 915 -5.54 10.98 27.66
N GLU A 916 -5.52 10.33 26.48
CA GLU A 916 -5.60 8.87 26.36
C GLU A 916 -4.29 8.23 26.85
N LEU A 917 -3.15 8.78 26.44
CA LEU A 917 -1.82 8.38 26.90
C LEU A 917 -1.66 8.58 28.41
N THR A 918 -2.06 9.75 28.92
CA THR A 918 -2.00 10.07 30.36
C THR A 918 -2.83 9.07 31.17
N GLN A 919 -4.05 8.76 30.73
CA GLN A 919 -4.91 7.79 31.41
C GLN A 919 -4.40 6.34 31.27
N ALA A 920 -3.79 5.97 30.13
CA ALA A 920 -3.16 4.66 29.93
C ALA A 920 -1.93 4.46 30.85
N VAL A 921 -1.08 5.48 30.97
CA VAL A 921 0.04 5.50 31.94
C VAL A 921 -0.50 5.43 33.36
N ALA A 922 -1.52 6.22 33.73
CA ALA A 922 -2.11 6.20 35.06
C ALA A 922 -2.65 4.81 35.45
N LYS A 923 -3.33 4.12 34.52
CA LYS A 923 -3.78 2.73 34.69
C LYS A 923 -2.62 1.77 34.94
N LYS A 924 -1.61 1.77 34.05
CA LYS A 924 -0.47 0.85 34.14
C LYS A 924 0.40 1.13 35.38
N PHE A 925 0.64 2.39 35.73
CA PHE A 925 1.43 2.78 36.91
C PHE A 925 0.70 2.46 38.22
N ASN A 926 -0.61 2.75 38.32
CA ASN A 926 -1.36 2.47 39.54
C ASN A 926 -1.47 0.97 39.85
N VAL A 927 -1.46 0.08 38.83
CA VAL A 927 -1.36 -1.38 39.05
C VAL A 927 -0.03 -1.76 39.73
N LEU A 928 1.09 -1.19 39.27
CA LEU A 928 2.41 -1.46 39.85
C LEU A 928 2.51 -0.91 41.29
N VAL A 929 2.01 0.30 41.51
CA VAL A 929 1.89 0.94 42.84
C VAL A 929 1.04 0.09 43.80
N ASN A 930 -0.14 -0.38 43.35
CA ASN A 930 -1.01 -1.27 44.13
C ASN A 930 -0.35 -2.61 44.48
N GLY A 931 0.54 -3.12 43.63
CA GLY A 931 1.36 -4.30 43.92
C GLY A 931 2.33 -4.07 45.08
N GLU A 932 3.02 -2.92 45.12
CA GLU A 932 3.95 -2.58 46.20
C GLU A 932 3.23 -2.20 47.51
N GLN A 933 2.10 -1.48 47.41
CA GLN A 933 1.21 -1.20 48.55
C GLN A 933 0.66 -2.50 49.14
N ALA A 934 0.26 -3.48 48.33
CA ALA A 934 -0.10 -4.81 48.81
C ALA A 934 1.07 -5.55 49.47
N ARG A 935 2.25 -5.56 48.83
CA ARG A 935 3.49 -6.17 49.38
C ARG A 935 3.85 -5.62 50.77
N THR A 936 3.55 -4.35 51.02
CA THR A 936 3.91 -3.64 52.26
C THR A 936 2.71 -3.33 53.18
N ASN A 937 1.55 -3.94 52.92
CA ASN A 937 0.30 -3.81 53.69
C ASN A 937 -0.11 -2.34 53.93
N LYS A 938 -0.24 -1.58 52.84
CA LYS A 938 -0.64 -0.17 52.79
C LYS A 938 -1.99 0.00 52.11
N THR A 939 -2.60 1.18 52.27
CA THR A 939 -3.76 1.60 51.46
C THR A 939 -3.42 1.46 49.98
N GLN A 940 -4.23 0.71 49.25
CA GLN A 940 -4.13 0.64 47.78
C GLN A 940 -4.78 1.87 47.16
N THR A 941 -4.12 2.50 46.20
CA THR A 941 -4.65 3.65 45.48
C THR A 941 -5.58 3.27 44.32
N VAL A 942 -6.61 4.06 44.10
CA VAL A 942 -7.40 4.07 42.87
C VAL A 942 -7.08 5.31 42.04
N ILE A 943 -7.31 5.24 40.73
CA ILE A 943 -7.28 6.44 39.90
C ILE A 943 -8.46 7.31 40.31
N THR A 944 -8.24 8.61 40.49
CA THR A 944 -9.31 9.54 40.87
C THR A 944 -10.46 9.57 39.86
N SER A 945 -11.69 9.70 40.37
CA SER A 945 -12.88 10.00 39.56
C SER A 945 -13.04 11.49 39.22
N ASP A 946 -12.26 12.36 39.86
CA ASP A 946 -12.20 13.78 39.54
C ASP A 946 -11.40 14.00 38.25
N THR A 947 -12.09 14.23 37.13
CA THR A 947 -11.45 14.48 35.83
C THR A 947 -10.67 15.80 35.80
N LYS A 948 -11.09 16.81 36.58
CA LYS A 948 -10.44 18.12 36.64
C LYS A 948 -9.08 18.06 37.34
N ALA A 949 -8.87 17.06 38.20
CA ALA A 949 -7.56 16.80 38.79
C ALA A 949 -6.48 16.45 37.73
N PHE A 950 -6.85 15.82 36.60
CA PHE A 950 -5.93 15.58 35.49
C PHE A 950 -5.60 16.87 34.74
N GLU A 951 -6.61 17.74 34.53
CA GLU A 951 -6.44 19.05 33.91
C GLU A 951 -5.46 19.92 34.71
N MET A 952 -5.43 19.77 36.05
CA MET A 952 -4.50 20.47 36.94
C MET A 952 -3.09 19.84 37.06
N GLU A 953 -2.87 18.59 36.59
CA GLU A 953 -1.53 17.99 36.49
C GLU A 953 -0.90 18.14 35.10
N ALA A 954 -1.71 18.25 34.05
CA ALA A 954 -1.22 18.38 32.68
C ALA A 954 -0.22 19.56 32.49
N PRO A 955 -0.46 20.78 33.01
CA PRO A 955 0.52 21.88 32.95
C PRO A 955 1.81 21.55 33.70
N ARG A 956 1.72 20.80 34.81
CA ARG A 956 2.87 20.49 35.65
C ARG A 956 3.82 19.52 34.97
N ALA A 957 3.29 18.53 34.24
CA ALA A 957 4.11 17.65 33.40
C ALA A 957 4.88 18.43 32.30
N VAL A 958 4.27 19.48 31.73
CA VAL A 958 4.90 20.38 30.75
C VAL A 958 6.00 21.24 31.40
N GLU A 959 5.74 21.84 32.55
CA GLU A 959 6.75 22.60 33.31
C GLU A 959 8.01 21.75 33.62
N VAL A 960 7.80 20.51 34.06
CA VAL A 960 8.85 19.55 34.44
C VAL A 960 9.77 19.16 33.26
N MET A 961 9.29 19.26 32.00
CA MET A 961 10.12 19.01 30.80
C MET A 961 11.22 20.03 30.61
N TYR A 962 10.94 21.30 30.90
CA TYR A 962 11.85 22.41 30.64
C TYR A 962 12.53 22.95 31.91
N ASN A 963 11.93 22.71 33.08
CA ASN A 963 12.49 23.00 34.39
C ASN A 963 12.21 21.83 35.35
N PHE A 964 13.14 20.86 35.41
CA PHE A 964 13.04 19.69 36.28
C PHE A 964 13.29 20.08 37.76
N SER A 965 12.28 20.67 38.39
CA SER A 965 12.35 21.23 39.75
C SER A 965 11.01 21.09 40.46
N HIS A 966 11.05 20.84 41.77
CA HIS A 966 9.88 20.92 42.65
C HIS A 966 9.40 22.37 42.91
N THR A 967 10.22 23.37 42.58
CA THR A 967 9.80 24.78 42.54
C THR A 967 9.12 25.04 41.18
N ARG A 968 7.82 25.34 41.19
CA ARG A 968 7.09 25.81 40.00
C ARG A 968 7.53 27.23 39.60
N PRO A 969 7.37 27.64 38.33
CA PRO A 969 7.62 29.02 37.91
C PRO A 969 6.75 30.02 38.67
N ILE A 970 7.22 31.25 38.87
CA ILE A 970 6.56 32.22 39.76
C ILE A 970 5.47 33.03 39.04
N ASN A 971 5.70 33.42 37.78
CA ASN A 971 4.79 34.32 37.06
C ASN A 971 3.52 33.59 36.59
N PRO A 972 2.32 34.21 36.70
CA PRO A 972 1.07 33.61 36.22
C PRO A 972 1.07 33.47 34.69
N PRO A 973 0.33 32.50 34.12
CA PRO A 973 0.34 32.24 32.67
C PRO A 973 -0.11 33.46 31.85
N ALA A 974 0.48 33.65 30.67
CA ALA A 974 0.18 34.80 29.81
C ALA A 974 -1.27 34.82 29.31
N THR A 975 -1.85 33.63 29.09
CA THR A 975 -3.23 33.41 28.64
C THR A 975 -3.77 32.09 29.17
N GLY A 976 -5.07 32.04 29.50
CA GLY A 976 -5.72 30.85 30.04
C GLY A 976 -5.85 30.89 31.56
N HIS A 977 -6.21 29.76 32.16
CA HIS A 977 -6.44 29.62 33.59
C HIS A 977 -5.26 28.91 34.29
N GLU A 978 -5.02 29.27 35.56
CA GLU A 978 -4.02 28.58 36.41
C GLU A 978 -4.65 27.43 37.21
N GLU A 979 -5.93 27.55 37.57
CA GLU A 979 -6.70 26.57 38.32
C GLU A 979 -8.08 26.35 37.68
N VAL A 980 -8.65 25.18 37.88
CA VAL A 980 -9.99 24.81 37.39
C VAL A 980 -11.07 25.22 38.40
N SER A 981 -12.25 25.62 37.91
CA SER A 981 -13.37 25.98 38.80
C SER A 981 -14.21 24.76 39.19
N TYR A 982 -14.50 24.61 40.48
CA TYR A 982 -15.40 23.60 41.02
C TYR A 982 -16.74 24.21 41.44
N GLN A 983 -17.82 23.47 41.25
CA GLN A 983 -19.15 23.84 41.72
C GLN A 983 -19.40 23.30 43.14
N LYS A 984 -20.20 24.03 43.94
CA LYS A 984 -20.50 23.59 45.30
C LYS A 984 -21.29 22.28 45.28
N GLY A 985 -20.74 21.24 45.89
CA GLY A 985 -21.28 19.86 45.84
C GLY A 985 -20.57 18.94 44.84
N GLU A 986 -19.62 19.45 44.03
CA GLU A 986 -18.85 18.66 43.08
C GLU A 986 -17.78 17.79 43.79
N THR A 987 -17.45 16.63 43.21
CA THR A 987 -16.36 15.77 43.68
C THR A 987 -15.01 16.43 43.39
N TYR A 988 -14.12 16.42 44.39
CA TYR A 988 -12.82 17.08 44.33
C TYR A 988 -11.72 16.17 44.92
N MET A 989 -10.60 16.00 44.22
CA MET A 989 -9.41 15.32 44.76
C MET A 989 -8.42 16.32 45.37
N ASN A 990 -8.11 16.18 46.66
CA ASN A 990 -7.09 17.03 47.28
C ASN A 990 -5.66 16.57 46.94
N ARG A 991 -5.05 17.13 45.88
CA ARG A 991 -3.65 16.90 45.47
C ARG A 991 -2.68 17.27 46.61
N SER A 992 -2.27 16.28 47.40
CA SER A 992 -1.60 16.46 48.70
C SER A 992 -0.11 16.08 48.67
N THR A 993 0.39 15.58 47.56
CA THR A 993 1.81 15.28 47.32
C THR A 993 2.17 15.71 45.89
N GLU A 994 3.46 15.91 45.63
CA GLU A 994 3.98 16.10 44.28
C GLU A 994 5.19 15.17 44.08
N ASN A 995 5.25 14.51 42.92
CA ASN A 995 6.34 13.62 42.53
C ASN A 995 6.59 13.83 41.03
N ILE A 996 7.84 14.07 40.64
CA ILE A 996 8.18 14.46 39.26
C ILE A 996 9.21 13.51 38.66
N SER A 997 9.01 13.08 37.41
CA SER A 997 9.95 12.19 36.70
C SER A 997 10.29 12.74 35.32
N SER A 998 11.47 12.35 34.83
CA SER A 998 11.92 12.59 33.46
C SER A 998 12.58 11.32 32.97
N SER A 999 12.28 10.91 31.74
CA SER A 999 12.65 9.60 31.21
C SER A 999 12.83 9.66 29.70
N GLN A 1000 13.75 8.86 29.18
CA GLN A 1000 14.08 8.82 27.76
C GLN A 1000 13.96 7.39 27.22
N PHE A 1001 13.34 7.26 26.04
CA PHE A 1001 13.01 5.98 25.43
C PHE A 1001 13.38 6.02 23.95
N PHE A 1002 14.14 5.07 23.43
CA PHE A 1002 14.40 5.04 21.99
C PHE A 1002 13.12 4.72 21.22
N LYS A 1003 12.87 5.45 20.12
CA LYS A 1003 11.71 5.22 19.25
C LYS A 1003 11.65 3.78 18.73
N LYS A 1004 12.81 3.15 18.52
CA LYS A 1004 12.95 1.73 18.13
C LYS A 1004 12.35 0.73 19.14
N ASP A 1005 12.22 1.09 20.41
CA ASP A 1005 11.66 0.20 21.45
C ASP A 1005 10.13 0.38 21.55
N VAL A 1006 9.65 1.60 21.26
CA VAL A 1006 8.23 1.94 21.10
C VAL A 1006 7.63 1.36 19.82
N VAL A 1007 8.39 1.32 18.72
CA VAL A 1007 7.94 0.83 17.38
C VAL A 1007 6.64 1.48 16.92
N GLY A 1008 6.45 2.78 17.19
CA GLY A 1008 5.23 3.51 16.84
C GLY A 1008 3.96 3.04 17.57
N ASN A 1009 4.06 2.29 18.67
CA ASN A 1009 2.91 1.74 19.41
C ASN A 1009 2.69 2.49 20.74
N ALA A 1010 1.51 3.10 20.91
CA ALA A 1010 1.16 3.91 22.08
C ALA A 1010 0.96 3.09 23.38
N ASP A 1011 0.57 1.81 23.29
CA ASP A 1011 0.52 0.92 24.45
C ASP A 1011 1.94 0.58 24.94
N LYS A 1012 2.88 0.33 24.03
CA LYS A 1012 4.30 0.20 24.38
C LYS A 1012 4.85 1.47 25.02
N LEU A 1013 4.54 2.65 24.47
CA LEU A 1013 4.97 3.93 25.04
C LEU A 1013 4.44 4.13 26.47
N SER A 1014 3.13 3.97 26.69
CA SER A 1014 2.55 4.08 28.04
C SER A 1014 3.06 3.02 29.01
N THR A 1015 3.30 1.79 28.55
CA THR A 1015 3.92 0.73 29.35
C THR A 1015 5.37 1.04 29.74
N LEU A 1016 6.15 1.59 28.81
CA LEU A 1016 7.53 2.02 29.08
C LEU A 1016 7.57 3.17 30.08
N ILE A 1017 6.72 4.20 29.90
CA ILE A 1017 6.61 5.34 30.84
C ILE A 1017 6.22 4.84 32.23
N ALA A 1018 5.12 4.08 32.36
CA ALA A 1018 4.65 3.56 33.64
C ALA A 1018 5.69 2.66 34.34
N ASN A 1019 6.42 1.83 33.59
CA ASN A 1019 7.49 1.01 34.15
C ASN A 1019 8.66 1.87 34.65
N THR A 1020 9.13 2.86 33.89
CA THR A 1020 10.25 3.71 34.34
C THR A 1020 9.85 4.60 35.51
N MET A 1021 8.62 5.13 35.55
CA MET A 1021 8.07 5.80 36.74
C MET A 1021 8.12 4.89 37.96
N PHE A 1022 7.72 3.62 37.83
CA PHE A 1022 7.77 2.65 38.93
C PHE A 1022 9.21 2.33 39.34
N GLN A 1023 10.13 2.20 38.37
CA GLN A 1023 11.55 2.00 38.69
C GLN A 1023 12.15 3.21 39.44
N GLN A 1024 11.86 4.43 39.02
CA GLN A 1024 12.36 5.66 39.64
C GLN A 1024 11.71 5.92 41.01
N TYR A 1025 10.39 6.09 41.05
CA TYR A 1025 9.67 6.50 42.26
C TYR A 1025 9.62 5.42 43.34
N ILE A 1026 9.62 4.13 42.96
CA ILE A 1026 9.30 3.03 43.87
C ILE A 1026 10.47 2.05 44.04
N VAL A 1027 11.03 1.54 42.94
CA VAL A 1027 12.08 0.51 43.03
C VAL A 1027 13.43 1.08 43.44
N GLY A 1028 13.80 2.28 42.99
CA GLY A 1028 15.03 2.96 43.41
C GLY A 1028 14.99 3.42 44.86
N GLU A 1029 13.81 3.85 45.34
CA GLU A 1029 13.65 4.56 46.62
C GLU A 1029 13.22 3.69 47.81
N ARG A 1030 12.81 2.43 47.59
CA ARG A 1030 12.44 1.53 48.70
C ARG A 1030 13.64 1.24 49.60
N PRO A 1031 13.47 1.15 50.94
CA PRO A 1031 14.58 0.99 51.89
C PRO A 1031 15.52 -0.19 51.58
N GLU A 1032 14.98 -1.27 51.02
CA GLU A 1032 15.74 -2.46 50.58
C GLU A 1032 16.82 -2.14 49.53
N ASN A 1033 16.58 -1.13 48.69
CA ASN A 1033 17.48 -0.71 47.60
C ASN A 1033 18.19 0.63 47.92
N ASN A 1034 17.61 1.47 48.77
CA ASN A 1034 18.10 2.82 49.11
C ASN A 1034 18.80 2.87 50.48
N GLY A 1035 19.69 1.91 50.76
CA GLY A 1035 20.56 1.93 51.95
C GLY A 1035 19.84 1.90 53.31
N GLY A 1036 18.60 1.41 53.37
CA GLY A 1036 17.75 1.41 54.56
C GLY A 1036 16.90 2.66 54.75
N VAL A 1037 16.98 3.66 53.86
CA VAL A 1037 16.23 4.92 53.94
C VAL A 1037 15.08 4.92 52.93
N THR A 1038 13.89 5.33 53.36
CA THR A 1038 12.75 5.55 52.43
C THR A 1038 12.98 6.84 51.63
N GLY A 1039 12.96 6.76 50.30
CA GLY A 1039 12.99 7.95 49.44
C GLY A 1039 11.68 8.76 49.47
N GLY A 1040 11.71 9.97 48.92
CA GLY A 1040 10.61 10.94 49.02
C GLY A 1040 9.37 10.54 48.22
N HIS A 1041 9.55 10.03 47.01
CA HIS A 1041 8.46 9.55 46.16
C HIS A 1041 7.86 8.25 46.69
N TYR A 1042 8.67 7.33 47.19
CA TYR A 1042 8.18 6.13 47.89
C TYR A 1042 7.34 6.53 49.11
N GLN A 1043 7.81 7.52 49.89
CA GLN A 1043 7.08 8.02 51.04
C GLN A 1043 5.74 8.67 50.65
N ASN A 1044 5.72 9.45 49.56
CA ASN A 1044 4.54 10.14 49.05
C ASN A 1044 3.51 9.22 48.37
N ILE A 1045 3.93 8.13 47.73
CA ILE A 1045 3.06 7.26 46.92
C ILE A 1045 2.67 5.96 47.66
N ILE A 1046 3.59 5.33 48.39
CA ILE A 1046 3.34 4.05 49.07
C ILE A 1046 2.97 4.22 50.55
N ASN A 1047 3.66 5.12 51.26
CA ASN A 1047 3.46 5.28 52.71
C ASN A 1047 2.47 6.37 53.12
N SER A 1048 1.98 7.18 52.19
CA SER A 1048 1.15 8.36 52.50
C SER A 1048 -0.27 8.03 52.98
N GLY A 1049 -0.78 6.82 52.68
CA GLY A 1049 -2.10 6.35 53.12
C GLY A 1049 -3.30 6.98 52.41
N PHE A 1050 -3.03 7.85 51.43
CA PHE A 1050 -4.03 8.42 50.52
C PHE A 1050 -4.71 7.34 49.67
N LYS A 1051 -5.97 7.57 49.29
CA LYS A 1051 -6.78 6.62 48.51
C LYS A 1051 -6.67 6.79 47.01
N ASN A 1052 -6.35 7.99 46.54
CA ASN A 1052 -6.47 8.35 45.13
C ASN A 1052 -5.13 8.81 44.56
N ILE A 1053 -4.92 8.54 43.27
CA ILE A 1053 -3.78 9.00 42.50
C ILE A 1053 -4.24 9.70 41.21
N VAL A 1054 -3.50 10.74 40.82
CA VAL A 1054 -3.65 11.46 39.54
C VAL A 1054 -2.28 11.72 38.94
N ILE A 1055 -2.22 11.73 37.61
CA ILE A 1055 -0.97 11.82 36.84
C ILE A 1055 -1.18 12.78 35.66
N GLY A 1056 -0.21 13.65 35.40
CA GLY A 1056 -0.03 14.32 34.11
C GLY A 1056 1.16 13.69 33.38
N VAL A 1057 1.04 13.46 32.07
CA VAL A 1057 2.12 12.91 31.22
C VAL A 1057 2.32 13.79 30.00
N TYR A 1058 3.57 14.20 29.77
CA TYR A 1058 3.96 14.96 28.60
C TYR A 1058 5.11 14.26 27.86
N VAL A 1059 5.10 14.29 26.53
CA VAL A 1059 6.08 13.60 25.68
C VAL A 1059 6.47 14.50 24.52
N VAL A 1060 7.78 14.59 24.24
CA VAL A 1060 8.34 15.28 23.07
C VAL A 1060 9.25 14.34 22.28
N ASP A 1061 9.28 14.55 20.96
CA ASP A 1061 10.17 13.87 20.03
C ASP A 1061 11.52 14.58 19.98
N ASN A 1062 12.56 13.89 20.46
CA ASN A 1062 13.94 14.36 20.49
C ASN A 1062 14.85 13.45 19.63
N GLY A 1063 14.51 13.33 18.34
CA GLY A 1063 15.35 12.68 17.34
C GLY A 1063 15.20 11.15 17.34
N ASP A 1064 16.17 10.42 17.88
CA ASP A 1064 16.10 8.94 18.00
C ASP A 1064 15.34 8.48 19.25
N ILE A 1065 15.04 9.40 20.17
CA ILE A 1065 14.35 9.15 21.43
C ILE A 1065 13.06 9.97 21.55
N TYR A 1066 12.12 9.46 22.34
CA TYR A 1066 11.12 10.28 23.01
C TYR A 1066 11.64 10.64 24.40
N THR A 1067 11.52 11.91 24.79
CA THR A 1067 11.64 12.33 26.19
C THR A 1067 10.21 12.44 26.74
N ALA A 1068 9.95 11.82 27.90
CA ALA A 1068 8.69 11.99 28.63
C ALA A 1068 8.95 12.54 30.02
N THR A 1069 8.06 13.40 30.49
CA THR A 1069 8.00 13.85 31.88
C THR A 1069 6.63 13.58 32.49
N THR A 1070 6.61 13.34 33.80
CA THR A 1070 5.38 13.10 34.54
C THR A 1070 5.33 13.90 35.83
N ALA A 1071 4.13 14.32 36.20
CA ALA A 1071 3.80 14.80 37.53
C ALA A 1071 2.75 13.86 38.14
N VAL A 1072 2.95 13.44 39.40
CA VAL A 1072 2.08 12.50 40.12
C VAL A 1072 1.72 13.07 41.49
N ALA A 1073 0.42 13.19 41.77
CA ALA A 1073 -0.10 13.57 43.07
C ALA A 1073 -1.01 12.48 43.65
N THR A 1074 -0.98 12.34 44.98
CA THR A 1074 -1.89 11.48 45.74
C THR A 1074 -2.78 12.30 46.67
N GLY A 1075 -3.97 11.79 46.97
CA GLY A 1075 -4.98 12.51 47.74
C GLY A 1075 -6.17 11.63 48.15
N ASN A 1076 -7.22 12.26 48.66
CA ASN A 1076 -8.51 11.64 48.93
C ASN A 1076 -9.62 12.43 48.21
N ASP A 1077 -10.78 11.79 48.01
CA ASP A 1077 -11.98 12.51 47.60
C ASP A 1077 -12.52 13.38 48.75
N GLY A 1078 -12.95 14.58 48.38
CA GLY A 1078 -13.82 15.45 49.15
C GLY A 1078 -14.97 15.96 48.30
N THR A 1079 -15.80 16.79 48.91
CA THR A 1079 -16.87 17.54 48.23
C THR A 1079 -16.49 19.02 48.28
N TYR A 1080 -16.46 19.68 47.12
CA TYR A 1080 -16.11 21.09 47.06
C TYR A 1080 -17.20 21.94 47.74
N ASN A 1081 -16.82 22.68 48.79
CA ASN A 1081 -17.77 23.37 49.67
C ASN A 1081 -18.05 24.83 49.26
N GLY A 1082 -17.38 25.37 48.23
CA GLY A 1082 -17.59 26.74 47.75
C GLY A 1082 -16.97 27.83 48.63
N ASN A 1083 -15.86 27.52 49.29
CA ASN A 1083 -14.96 28.44 49.98
C ASN A 1083 -13.55 28.26 49.42
#